data_AF-A0A6J8BBY7-F1
#
_entry.id   AF-A0A6J8BBY7-F1
#
_cell.length_a   1.000
_cell.length_b   1.000
_cell.length_c   1.000
_cell.angle_alpha   90.00
_cell.angle_beta   90.00
_cell.angle_gamma   90.00
#
_symmetry.space_group_name_H-M   'P 1'
#
loop_
_entity.id
_entity.type
_entity.pdbx_description
1 polymer ?
#
loop_
_entity_poly.entity_id
_entity_poly.type
_entity_poly.pdbx_seq_one_letter_code
_entity_poly.pdbx_strand_id
1 'polypeptide(L)'
;MKVIVVLILISILDSTTAFYTRQTPDGSKNTHETITQKGTMQALSSYIWKTKLKRTGSEKSAVDDFFKNDATSKIEMEKSINAIVQAIANTQVEKKDDAYVHCHADQILLAHQHVISCRDKLSQLKNDVDELRKQLGECLYTVQSFYSNTNWVEMKGAVPYKDFGIKGKILMAVALPDEDTCNDVTNIEFDCGQNIIVQNKLTSGYHHGRGNTKPTKPQGATIGKCSHGGPDDESRKMVAKCGINKETPTERLSPHFYLHQQAYLAAIAATKDFMTMKDTGILKLLGSKTFDEIFNIKTRKDVSLAFVVDFSGSMKEEIAAVREQIIQYVTATIGSDNEPADYVLSLFSDPVTLNKAFVERDGYEMIKRIENVTVAGGYDCPEFASDGILKAIKLSRNDSTLFVFTDADAKDANRQQEVADAATTKRIIISPFITGTCSRGRRSIKYIKRKDTPSFFQRLAQATGGKVYRTTKEEINVVLNDIIEKTFPVGGVIVDSFNWSRTSSNKIMFAVDSSITVLKIAVCCPGADSGVELFYPNGTRETFASRLSQKLVTNRNEVIISLQRPPPGGYSLQRKSSTNWAGSVNITAQSPVKQETEILEYTETGALPTLKGSPVAGKNYTFYVNIYNLGENGTCNDLILTDMLGNELFNVHTIQTTNFMTVRCAAIFTTPNQVFQLKLNGTDNNGLIFSRKSSLVFKPTNVKFRIVSPESAVIGKEMLIYYEVENTGTINETYEVAITDDSTATVLPIRRQHTVFAGDISNGSFTLKPTSSSVILKFSITVYLGKTSEITQSISKTVLMTDIVRPVCTIVSLNGTCSRSSLNTAQCQKYHWFVDADITFEGTELENVTSSVGSATELLYDHISGLRHGPVNISIRGSCCTPSVILAAVDTDGYIALCRIELSGGEIVTPMESYDIDVPIMEKDKTDVSYTRIVIAVVVCAIIVVVVVSILGFINYRKFKLSSRSNINYNVSQNTTDGIIRNQPTSNVEYHLVKSVEISDEKDNM
;
A
#
# COMPACT_ATOMS: atom_id res chain seq x y z
N MET A 1 -26.01 -20.30 8.78
CA MET A 1 -25.14 -19.27 9.41
C MET A 1 -24.12 -18.64 8.46
N LYS A 2 -23.46 -19.39 7.56
CA LYS A 2 -22.45 -18.85 6.61
C LYS A 2 -22.98 -17.84 5.55
N VAL A 3 -24.26 -17.93 5.16
CA VAL A 3 -24.90 -16.97 4.23
C VAL A 3 -25.36 -15.68 4.93
N ILE A 4 -25.57 -15.73 6.24
CA ILE A 4 -26.03 -14.57 7.03
C ILE A 4 -24.89 -13.58 7.28
N VAL A 5 -23.63 -14.05 7.36
CA VAL A 5 -22.46 -13.15 7.48
C VAL A 5 -22.23 -12.34 6.19
N VAL A 6 -22.54 -12.92 5.02
CA VAL A 6 -22.50 -12.22 3.73
C VAL A 6 -23.63 -11.20 3.62
N LEU A 7 -24.84 -11.53 4.11
CA LEU A 7 -25.98 -10.61 4.13
C LEU A 7 -25.84 -9.48 5.16
N ILE A 8 -25.19 -9.72 6.30
CA ILE A 8 -24.88 -8.68 7.30
C ILE A 8 -23.83 -7.71 6.73
N LEU A 9 -22.90 -8.18 5.90
CA LEU A 9 -22.00 -7.31 5.14
C LEU A 9 -22.74 -6.49 4.07
N ILE A 10 -23.79 -6.99 3.43
CA ILE A 10 -24.64 -6.19 2.52
C ILE A 10 -25.31 -5.03 3.26
N SER A 11 -25.67 -5.19 4.54
CA SER A 11 -26.17 -4.09 5.38
C SER A 11 -25.08 -3.19 5.99
N ILE A 12 -23.80 -3.56 5.90
CA ILE A 12 -22.64 -2.75 6.36
C ILE A 12 -21.92 -2.08 5.17
N LEU A 13 -22.07 -2.63 3.96
CA LEU A 13 -21.71 -2.03 2.66
C LEU A 13 -22.57 -0.79 2.33
N ASP A 14 -23.65 -0.58 3.09
CA ASP A 14 -24.51 0.61 3.00
C ASP A 14 -23.88 1.85 3.65
N SER A 15 -22.71 1.72 4.28
CA SER A 15 -21.86 2.85 4.60
C SER A 15 -20.77 2.92 3.53
N THR A 16 -20.76 3.98 2.71
CA THR A 16 -19.58 4.85 2.52
C THR A 16 -19.72 5.85 1.39
N THR A 17 -19.29 7.06 1.72
CA THR A 17 -18.88 8.17 0.87
C THR A 17 -17.86 7.73 -0.18
N ALA A 18 -17.88 8.37 -1.35
CA ALA A 18 -16.75 8.43 -2.26
C ALA A 18 -16.47 7.28 -3.22
N PHE A 19 -15.85 7.67 -4.35
CA PHE A 19 -15.09 6.76 -5.17
C PHE A 19 -14.30 5.88 -4.21
N TYR A 20 -14.55 4.56 -4.20
CA TYR A 20 -13.80 3.69 -3.30
C TYR A 20 -12.30 3.92 -3.52
N THR A 21 -11.52 4.02 -2.45
CA THR A 21 -10.07 4.26 -2.59
C THR A 21 -9.41 3.16 -3.42
N ARG A 22 -9.91 1.93 -3.25
CA ARG A 22 -9.40 0.72 -3.88
C ARG A 22 -10.56 -0.14 -4.35
N GLN A 23 -10.29 -0.99 -5.33
CA GLN A 23 -11.26 -2.02 -5.70
C GLN A 23 -11.56 -2.88 -4.49
N THR A 24 -12.84 -2.99 -4.17
CA THR A 24 -13.38 -3.83 -3.11
C THR A 24 -13.62 -5.26 -3.65
N PRO A 25 -13.65 -6.30 -2.78
CA PRO A 25 -13.89 -7.67 -3.22
C PRO A 25 -15.26 -7.89 -3.90
N ASP A 26 -16.19 -6.95 -3.77
CA ASP A 26 -17.50 -6.96 -4.43
C ASP A 26 -17.46 -6.51 -5.91
N GLY A 27 -16.30 -6.07 -6.42
CA GLY A 27 -16.07 -5.82 -7.84
C GLY A 27 -16.33 -4.39 -8.33
N SER A 28 -16.22 -3.36 -7.48
CA SER A 28 -16.22 -1.95 -7.92
C SER A 28 -15.12 -1.68 -8.96
N LYS A 29 -15.50 -1.19 -10.15
CA LYS A 29 -14.59 -1.10 -11.33
C LYS A 29 -13.97 0.28 -11.58
N ASN A 30 -14.52 1.32 -10.95
CA ASN A 30 -14.14 2.72 -11.15
C ASN A 30 -13.83 3.35 -9.79
N THR A 31 -12.57 3.26 -9.39
CA THR A 31 -12.06 3.65 -8.07
C THR A 31 -10.86 4.60 -8.22
N HIS A 32 -10.49 5.33 -7.17
CA HIS A 32 -9.26 6.15 -7.16
C HIS A 32 -8.01 5.35 -7.54
N GLU A 33 -7.94 4.10 -7.08
CA GLU A 33 -6.93 3.14 -7.52
C GLU A 33 -6.89 2.99 -9.04
N THR A 34 -8.00 2.64 -9.68
CA THR A 34 -8.01 2.42 -11.13
C THR A 34 -7.79 3.71 -11.93
N ILE A 35 -8.23 4.86 -11.40
CA ILE A 35 -7.93 6.18 -11.98
C ILE A 35 -6.42 6.39 -12.00
N THR A 36 -5.77 6.16 -10.85
CA THR A 36 -4.34 6.34 -10.67
C THR A 36 -3.52 5.39 -11.53
N GLN A 37 -3.88 4.10 -11.55
CA GLN A 37 -3.21 3.10 -12.36
C GLN A 37 -3.31 3.42 -13.86
N LYS A 38 -4.52 3.71 -14.37
CA LYS A 38 -4.73 4.01 -15.80
C LYS A 38 -4.09 5.34 -16.21
N GLY A 39 -4.30 6.41 -15.43
CA GLY A 39 -3.75 7.73 -15.72
C GLY A 39 -2.22 7.73 -15.69
N THR A 40 -1.63 7.09 -14.68
CA THR A 40 -0.17 6.90 -14.58
C THR A 40 0.34 6.06 -15.74
N MET A 41 -0.30 4.94 -16.07
CA MET A 41 0.16 4.10 -17.18
C MET A 41 0.12 4.82 -18.53
N GLN A 42 -0.93 5.58 -18.81
CA GLN A 42 -0.98 6.42 -20.02
C GLN A 42 0.14 7.47 -20.06
N ALA A 43 0.49 8.05 -18.91
CA ALA A 43 1.59 9.00 -18.79
C ALA A 43 2.95 8.31 -19.03
N LEU A 44 3.20 7.18 -18.38
CA LEU A 44 4.43 6.41 -18.53
C LEU A 44 4.62 5.89 -19.94
N SER A 45 3.57 5.36 -20.57
CA SER A 45 3.62 4.85 -21.94
C SER A 45 3.99 5.95 -22.94
N SER A 46 3.35 7.13 -22.83
CA SER A 46 3.71 8.33 -23.60
C SER A 46 5.17 8.74 -23.39
N TYR A 47 5.62 8.78 -22.14
CA TYR A 47 6.97 9.19 -21.78
C TYR A 47 8.02 8.22 -22.32
N ILE A 48 7.89 6.92 -22.02
CA ILE A 48 8.79 5.84 -22.44
C ILE A 48 8.87 5.76 -23.97
N TRP A 49 7.73 5.82 -24.66
CA TRP A 49 7.69 5.82 -26.12
C TRP A 49 8.52 6.97 -26.70
N LYS A 50 8.34 8.18 -26.17
CA LYS A 50 9.05 9.38 -26.65
C LYS A 50 10.54 9.37 -26.31
N THR A 51 10.91 8.98 -25.10
CA THR A 51 12.27 9.19 -24.57
C THR A 51 13.15 7.94 -24.62
N LYS A 52 12.62 6.78 -24.23
CA LYS A 52 13.37 5.52 -24.13
C LYS A 52 13.36 4.76 -25.44
N LEU A 53 12.18 4.64 -26.08
CA LEU A 53 12.02 3.94 -27.36
C LEU A 53 12.18 4.85 -28.58
N LYS A 54 12.38 6.16 -28.39
CA LYS A 54 12.57 7.16 -29.45
C LYS A 54 11.52 7.08 -30.56
N ARG A 55 10.26 6.87 -30.17
CA ARG A 55 9.07 6.72 -31.01
C ARG A 55 9.05 5.47 -31.89
N THR A 56 9.84 4.47 -31.54
CA THR A 56 9.79 3.14 -32.17
C THR A 56 8.62 2.34 -31.58
N GLY A 57 7.91 1.58 -32.40
CA GLY A 57 6.74 0.83 -31.97
C GLY A 57 5.52 1.71 -31.67
N SER A 58 4.60 1.20 -30.85
CA SER A 58 3.34 1.89 -30.51
C SER A 58 3.44 2.56 -29.14
N GLU A 59 2.88 3.77 -29.01
CA GLU A 59 2.75 4.43 -27.70
C GLU A 59 1.96 3.58 -26.71
N LYS A 60 0.99 2.77 -27.18
CA LYS A 60 0.14 1.95 -26.31
C LYS A 60 0.88 0.76 -25.71
N SER A 61 1.83 0.16 -26.42
CA SER A 61 2.61 -0.99 -25.98
C SER A 61 3.96 -0.61 -25.37
N ALA A 62 4.28 0.69 -25.27
CA ALA A 62 5.63 1.15 -24.97
C ALA A 62 6.17 0.67 -23.62
N VAL A 63 5.32 0.55 -22.59
CA VAL A 63 5.72 -0.03 -21.30
C VAL A 63 6.12 -1.50 -21.48
N ASP A 64 5.28 -2.30 -22.13
CA ASP A 64 5.54 -3.72 -22.38
C ASP A 64 6.75 -3.93 -23.29
N ASP A 65 6.91 -3.11 -24.33
CA ASP A 65 8.04 -3.16 -25.25
C ASP A 65 9.36 -2.80 -24.54
N PHE A 66 9.32 -1.83 -23.61
CA PHE A 66 10.49 -1.43 -22.82
C PHE A 66 10.92 -2.53 -21.84
N PHE A 67 9.97 -3.22 -21.21
CA PHE A 67 10.23 -4.28 -20.23
C PHE A 67 10.16 -5.72 -20.79
N LYS A 68 10.05 -5.90 -22.11
CA LYS A 68 9.67 -7.17 -22.77
C LYS A 68 10.38 -8.43 -22.26
N ASN A 69 11.65 -8.31 -21.86
CA ASN A 69 12.48 -9.40 -21.33
C ASN A 69 13.02 -9.10 -19.90
N ASP A 70 12.33 -8.24 -19.14
CA ASP A 70 12.74 -7.83 -17.79
C ASP A 70 11.50 -7.70 -16.90
N ALA A 71 10.88 -8.87 -16.68
CA ALA A 71 9.68 -9.01 -15.87
C ALA A 71 9.91 -8.54 -14.41
N THR A 72 11.16 -8.61 -13.91
CA THR A 72 11.49 -8.14 -12.56
C THR A 72 11.43 -6.62 -12.48
N SER A 73 12.03 -5.89 -13.41
CA SER A 73 11.98 -4.42 -13.35
C SER A 73 10.58 -3.88 -13.62
N LYS A 74 9.78 -4.57 -14.46
CA LYS A 74 8.36 -4.25 -14.63
C LYS A 74 7.59 -4.36 -13.30
N ILE A 75 7.82 -5.42 -12.52
CA ILE A 75 7.21 -5.58 -11.19
C ILE A 75 7.54 -4.39 -10.28
N GLU A 76 8.79 -3.94 -10.26
CA GLU A 76 9.20 -2.82 -9.40
C GLU A 76 8.59 -1.47 -9.85
N MET A 77 8.34 -1.28 -11.16
CA MET A 77 7.52 -0.17 -11.66
C MET A 77 6.06 -0.28 -11.16
N GLU A 78 5.42 -1.45 -11.30
CA GLU A 78 4.03 -1.66 -10.88
C GLU A 78 3.86 -1.46 -9.36
N LYS A 79 4.81 -1.93 -8.56
CA LYS A 79 4.87 -1.65 -7.12
C LYS A 79 4.96 -0.16 -6.80
N SER A 80 5.71 0.60 -7.60
CA SER A 80 5.83 2.04 -7.43
C SER A 80 4.47 2.74 -7.62
N ILE A 81 3.67 2.26 -8.58
CA ILE A 81 2.30 2.74 -8.79
C ILE A 81 1.39 2.33 -7.62
N ASN A 82 1.50 1.09 -7.13
CA ASN A 82 0.74 0.62 -5.98
C ASN A 82 1.06 1.40 -4.69
N ALA A 83 2.30 1.85 -4.51
CA ALA A 83 2.68 2.73 -3.40
C ALA A 83 1.97 4.11 -3.47
N ILE A 84 1.75 4.66 -4.67
CA ILE A 84 0.98 5.90 -4.86
C ILE A 84 -0.52 5.65 -4.57
N VAL A 85 -1.06 4.50 -4.99
CA VAL A 85 -2.43 4.08 -4.65
C VAL A 85 -2.60 3.93 -3.12
N GLN A 86 -1.60 3.37 -2.44
CA GLN A 86 -1.56 3.30 -0.98
C GLN A 86 -1.59 4.69 -0.35
N ALA A 87 -0.79 5.62 -0.88
CA ALA A 87 -0.76 7.00 -0.41
C ALA A 87 -2.12 7.70 -0.57
N ILE A 88 -2.82 7.52 -1.69
CA ILE A 88 -4.19 8.02 -1.89
C ILE A 88 -5.14 7.48 -0.82
N ALA A 89 -5.11 6.18 -0.55
CA ALA A 89 -5.96 5.57 0.47
C ALA A 89 -5.64 6.12 1.88
N ASN A 90 -4.37 6.40 2.16
CA ASN A 90 -3.96 7.04 3.41
C ASN A 90 -4.46 8.48 3.49
N THR A 91 -4.37 9.27 2.41
CA THR A 91 -4.86 10.65 2.36
C THR A 91 -6.35 10.70 2.69
N GLN A 92 -7.19 9.84 2.12
CA GLN A 92 -8.62 9.82 2.46
C GLN A 92 -8.89 9.62 3.95
N VAL A 93 -8.09 8.78 4.63
CA VAL A 93 -8.27 8.48 6.06
C VAL A 93 -7.69 9.58 6.94
N GLU A 94 -6.47 10.02 6.64
CA GLU A 94 -5.72 11.02 7.43
C GLU A 94 -6.32 12.42 7.26
N LYS A 95 -6.99 12.69 6.13
CA LYS A 95 -7.59 13.98 5.76
C LYS A 95 -9.11 13.93 5.66
N LYS A 96 -9.77 12.99 6.34
CA LYS A 96 -11.22 12.77 6.24
C LYS A 96 -12.07 14.01 6.59
N ASP A 97 -11.56 14.88 7.46
CA ASP A 97 -12.28 16.08 7.94
C ASP A 97 -11.94 17.35 7.11
N ASP A 98 -10.97 17.27 6.20
CA ASP A 98 -10.46 18.42 5.43
C ASP A 98 -11.25 18.60 4.13
N ALA A 99 -12.35 19.36 4.16
CA ALA A 99 -13.25 19.52 3.01
C ALA A 99 -12.54 19.97 1.71
N TYR A 100 -11.52 20.83 1.78
CA TYR A 100 -10.78 21.24 0.60
C TYR A 100 -10.00 20.08 -0.06
N VAL A 101 -9.53 19.09 0.71
CA VAL A 101 -8.87 17.89 0.17
C VAL A 101 -9.85 17.05 -0.65
N HIS A 102 -11.12 17.00 -0.21
CA HIS A 102 -12.23 16.31 -0.88
C HIS A 102 -12.98 17.17 -1.92
N CYS A 103 -12.60 18.44 -2.08
CA CYS A 103 -13.30 19.45 -2.89
C CYS A 103 -14.77 19.71 -2.47
N HIS A 104 -15.09 19.60 -1.17
CA HIS A 104 -16.42 19.83 -0.61
C HIS A 104 -16.69 21.29 -0.22
N ALA A 105 -17.95 21.59 0.08
CA ALA A 105 -18.40 22.82 0.75
C ALA A 105 -17.99 24.14 0.05
N ASP A 106 -18.00 24.15 -1.29
CA ASP A 106 -17.53 25.25 -2.14
C ASP A 106 -16.07 25.69 -1.87
N GLN A 107 -15.25 24.87 -1.18
CA GLN A 107 -13.83 25.16 -0.88
C GLN A 107 -12.90 24.90 -2.08
N ILE A 108 -13.38 25.08 -3.31
CA ILE A 108 -12.66 24.73 -4.54
C ILE A 108 -11.41 25.61 -4.73
N LEU A 109 -11.45 26.87 -4.29
CA LEU A 109 -10.26 27.74 -4.30
C LEU A 109 -9.20 27.25 -3.30
N LEU A 110 -9.60 26.74 -2.14
CA LEU A 110 -8.67 26.16 -1.16
C LEU A 110 -8.08 24.86 -1.70
N ALA A 111 -8.89 24.01 -2.35
CA ALA A 111 -8.43 22.80 -3.02
C ALA A 111 -7.40 23.11 -4.12
N HIS A 112 -7.64 24.17 -4.90
CA HIS A 112 -6.70 24.63 -5.92
C HIS A 112 -5.36 25.04 -5.32
N GLN A 113 -5.37 25.82 -4.23
CA GLN A 113 -4.15 26.24 -3.54
C GLN A 113 -3.43 25.07 -2.87
N HIS A 114 -4.16 24.14 -2.27
CA HIS A 114 -3.61 22.92 -1.72
C HIS A 114 -2.85 22.10 -2.78
N VAL A 115 -3.42 21.92 -3.97
CA VAL A 115 -2.73 21.20 -5.07
C VAL A 115 -1.48 21.96 -5.55
N ILE A 116 -1.49 23.29 -5.56
CA ILE A 116 -0.29 24.10 -5.87
C ILE A 116 0.80 23.85 -4.81
N SER A 117 0.47 23.96 -3.53
CA SER A 117 1.41 23.71 -2.43
C SER A 117 1.95 22.27 -2.48
N CYS A 118 1.09 21.30 -2.80
CA CYS A 118 1.48 19.91 -2.96
C CYS A 118 2.52 19.72 -4.08
N ARG A 119 2.41 20.45 -5.20
CA ARG A 119 3.44 20.46 -6.25
C ARG A 119 4.75 21.07 -5.75
N ASP A 120 4.69 22.15 -4.98
CA ASP A 120 5.88 22.78 -4.43
C ASP A 120 6.61 21.84 -3.46
N LYS A 121 5.89 21.11 -2.60
CA LYS A 121 6.44 20.04 -1.73
C LYS A 121 7.14 18.93 -2.53
N LEU A 122 6.57 18.47 -3.66
CA LEU A 122 7.22 17.48 -4.53
C LEU A 122 8.60 17.95 -5.02
N SER A 123 8.78 19.25 -5.24
CA SER A 123 10.06 19.80 -5.69
C SER A 123 11.14 19.77 -4.60
N GLN A 124 10.75 19.82 -3.32
CA GLN A 124 11.63 19.78 -2.16
C GLN A 124 12.08 18.34 -1.83
N LEU A 125 11.21 17.37 -2.10
CA LEU A 125 11.42 15.96 -1.80
C LEU A 125 12.25 15.19 -2.84
N LYS A 126 12.86 15.86 -3.83
CA LYS A 126 13.53 15.23 -5.00
C LYS A 126 14.53 14.11 -4.69
N ASN A 127 15.07 14.06 -3.47
CA ASN A 127 16.07 13.10 -3.04
C ASN A 127 15.50 11.92 -2.22
N ASP A 128 14.20 11.92 -1.87
CA ASP A 128 13.54 10.82 -1.16
C ASP A 128 12.35 10.30 -1.97
N VAL A 129 12.60 9.22 -2.72
CA VAL A 129 11.62 8.64 -3.66
C VAL A 129 10.38 8.10 -2.97
N ASP A 130 10.51 7.55 -1.77
CA ASP A 130 9.37 6.99 -1.06
C ASP A 130 8.45 8.10 -0.55
N GLU A 131 9.03 9.20 -0.04
CA GLU A 131 8.25 10.37 0.35
C GLU A 131 7.64 11.11 -0.85
N LEU A 132 8.36 11.16 -1.99
CA LEU A 132 7.80 11.68 -3.25
C LEU A 132 6.54 10.93 -3.67
N ARG A 133 6.53 9.59 -3.58
CA ARG A 133 5.35 8.78 -3.94
C ARG A 133 4.17 9.06 -3.00
N LYS A 134 4.44 9.25 -1.70
CA LYS A 134 3.40 9.62 -0.73
C LYS A 134 2.79 10.98 -1.05
N GLN A 135 3.65 11.99 -1.21
CA GLN A 135 3.21 13.34 -1.54
C GLN A 135 2.47 13.39 -2.88
N LEU A 136 2.92 12.61 -3.88
CA LEU A 136 2.25 12.51 -5.17
C LEU A 136 0.85 11.90 -5.05
N GLY A 137 0.68 10.88 -4.20
CA GLY A 137 -0.63 10.31 -3.90
C GLY A 137 -1.58 11.33 -3.29
N GLU A 138 -1.11 12.14 -2.34
CA GLU A 138 -1.90 13.22 -1.73
C GLU A 138 -2.37 14.24 -2.79
N CYS A 139 -1.45 14.72 -3.65
CA CYS A 139 -1.82 15.67 -4.71
C CYS A 139 -2.87 15.09 -5.66
N LEU A 140 -2.69 13.83 -6.05
CA LEU A 140 -3.58 13.16 -6.99
C LEU A 140 -4.96 12.92 -6.39
N TYR A 141 -5.06 12.63 -5.09
CA TYR A 141 -6.34 12.44 -4.44
C TYR A 141 -7.25 13.66 -4.63
N THR A 142 -6.79 14.85 -4.26
CA THR A 142 -7.57 16.09 -4.43
C THR A 142 -7.87 16.40 -5.90
N VAL A 143 -6.90 16.19 -6.80
CA VAL A 143 -7.11 16.36 -8.26
C VAL A 143 -8.20 15.44 -8.79
N GLN A 144 -8.29 14.21 -8.28
CA GLN A 144 -9.29 13.23 -8.70
C GLN A 144 -10.66 13.56 -8.09
N SER A 145 -10.72 13.90 -6.81
CA SER A 145 -11.97 14.22 -6.08
C SER A 145 -12.67 15.46 -6.63
N PHE A 146 -11.94 16.40 -7.26
CA PHE A 146 -12.53 17.54 -7.96
C PHE A 146 -13.63 17.12 -8.96
N TYR A 147 -13.46 16.02 -9.68
CA TYR A 147 -14.39 15.62 -10.73
C TYR A 147 -15.65 14.90 -10.22
N SER A 148 -15.59 14.25 -9.06
CA SER A 148 -16.78 13.67 -8.43
C SER A 148 -17.60 14.68 -7.65
N ASN A 149 -16.94 15.68 -7.08
CA ASN A 149 -17.52 16.45 -5.97
C ASN A 149 -17.89 17.89 -6.36
N THR A 150 -17.51 18.34 -7.55
CA THR A 150 -17.89 19.65 -8.11
C THR A 150 -18.87 19.52 -9.29
N ASN A 151 -19.42 20.64 -9.77
CA ASN A 151 -20.27 20.71 -10.97
C ASN A 151 -19.50 20.73 -12.31
N TRP A 152 -18.18 20.46 -12.32
CA TRP A 152 -17.38 20.57 -13.54
C TRP A 152 -17.84 19.62 -14.65
N VAL A 153 -18.13 18.37 -14.29
CA VAL A 153 -18.51 17.32 -15.25
C VAL A 153 -19.88 17.61 -15.84
N GLU A 154 -20.80 18.18 -15.07
CA GLU A 154 -22.11 18.65 -15.53
C GLU A 154 -21.97 19.74 -16.59
N MET A 155 -21.00 20.65 -16.42
CA MET A 155 -20.80 21.77 -17.34
C MET A 155 -19.95 21.42 -18.57
N LYS A 156 -18.95 20.55 -18.42
CA LYS A 156 -17.88 20.36 -19.42
C LYS A 156 -17.72 18.91 -19.88
N GLY A 157 -18.40 17.96 -19.23
CA GLY A 157 -18.26 16.54 -19.49
C GLY A 157 -16.90 15.99 -19.05
N ALA A 158 -16.45 14.93 -19.73
CA ALA A 158 -15.27 14.14 -19.38
C ALA A 158 -13.93 14.80 -19.79
N VAL A 159 -13.73 16.10 -19.52
CA VAL A 159 -12.51 16.85 -19.88
C VAL A 159 -11.78 17.38 -18.64
N PRO A 160 -10.44 17.35 -18.62
CA PRO A 160 -9.69 17.85 -17.47
C PRO A 160 -9.71 19.38 -17.39
N TYR A 161 -9.85 19.93 -16.18
CA TYR A 161 -9.72 21.36 -15.95
C TYR A 161 -8.23 21.77 -15.83
N LYS A 162 -7.66 22.25 -16.94
CA LYS A 162 -6.22 22.51 -17.06
C LYS A 162 -5.67 23.61 -16.15
N ASP A 163 -6.53 24.47 -15.60
CA ASP A 163 -6.11 25.55 -14.70
C ASP A 163 -6.12 25.12 -13.22
N PHE A 164 -6.81 24.03 -12.87
CA PHE A 164 -6.90 23.56 -11.50
C PHE A 164 -5.54 23.06 -10.98
N GLY A 165 -5.11 23.57 -9.81
CA GLY A 165 -3.83 23.23 -9.20
C GLY A 165 -2.59 23.78 -9.91
N ILE A 166 -2.72 24.81 -10.75
CA ILE A 166 -1.60 25.42 -11.48
C ILE A 166 -1.34 26.84 -10.96
N LYS A 167 -0.10 27.08 -10.49
CA LYS A 167 0.34 28.37 -9.94
C LYS A 167 0.10 29.52 -10.93
N GLY A 168 -0.49 30.61 -10.44
CA GLY A 168 -0.79 31.82 -11.22
C GLY A 168 -1.99 31.71 -12.18
N LYS A 169 -2.77 30.63 -12.14
CA LYS A 169 -4.01 30.51 -12.92
C LYS A 169 -5.21 30.95 -12.10
N ILE A 170 -6.09 31.73 -12.72
CA ILE A 170 -7.36 32.16 -12.13
C ILE A 170 -8.43 31.15 -12.52
N LEU A 171 -9.12 30.60 -11.53
CA LEU A 171 -10.22 29.69 -11.77
C LEU A 171 -11.49 30.40 -12.24
N MET A 172 -12.41 29.65 -12.84
CA MET A 172 -13.81 30.04 -12.96
C MET A 172 -14.34 30.44 -11.58
N ALA A 173 -15.16 31.50 -11.55
CA ALA A 173 -15.73 32.00 -10.30
C ALA A 173 -16.42 30.86 -9.53
N VAL A 174 -16.10 30.75 -8.25
CA VAL A 174 -16.77 29.81 -7.33
C VAL A 174 -18.00 30.52 -6.74
N ALA A 175 -19.08 29.78 -6.55
CA ALA A 175 -20.31 30.32 -5.97
C ALA A 175 -20.07 30.83 -4.54
N LEU A 176 -20.55 32.04 -4.25
CA LEU A 176 -20.48 32.61 -2.91
C LEU A 176 -21.46 31.90 -1.97
N PRO A 177 -21.24 31.84 -0.65
CA PRO A 177 -22.07 31.08 0.29
C PRO A 177 -23.51 31.55 0.41
N ASP A 178 -23.82 32.80 0.06
CA ASP A 178 -25.18 33.33 -0.03
C ASP A 178 -25.86 33.04 -1.38
N GLU A 179 -25.09 32.63 -2.39
CA GLU A 179 -25.61 32.23 -3.70
C GLU A 179 -26.17 30.81 -3.66
N ASP A 180 -27.44 30.69 -4.04
CA ASP A 180 -28.10 29.41 -4.19
C ASP A 180 -27.60 28.69 -5.44
N THR A 181 -27.17 27.44 -5.25
CA THR A 181 -26.54 26.63 -6.30
C THR A 181 -27.33 25.39 -6.65
N CYS A 182 -28.25 24.97 -5.78
CA CYS A 182 -29.13 23.85 -6.01
C CYS A 182 -30.58 24.16 -5.60
N ASN A 183 -31.54 23.49 -6.24
CA ASN A 183 -32.93 23.44 -5.83
C ASN A 183 -33.28 22.12 -5.10
N ASP A 184 -34.39 22.14 -4.38
CA ASP A 184 -35.09 20.94 -3.94
C ASP A 184 -35.77 20.28 -5.12
N VAL A 185 -35.79 18.95 -5.11
CA VAL A 185 -36.54 18.14 -6.06
C VAL A 185 -37.69 17.43 -5.35
N THR A 186 -38.70 17.04 -6.12
CA THR A 186 -39.86 16.28 -5.64
C THR A 186 -39.50 14.91 -5.11
N ASN A 187 -38.55 14.23 -5.75
CA ASN A 187 -38.09 12.91 -5.34
C ASN A 187 -36.56 12.83 -5.26
N ILE A 188 -36.02 12.88 -4.04
CA ILE A 188 -34.58 12.92 -3.75
C ILE A 188 -33.86 11.65 -4.23
N GLU A 189 -34.57 10.54 -4.41
CA GLU A 189 -33.97 9.28 -4.85
C GLU A 189 -33.85 9.18 -6.39
N PHE A 190 -34.59 9.98 -7.17
CA PHE A 190 -34.71 9.77 -8.62
C PHE A 190 -34.59 11.04 -9.48
N ASP A 191 -34.82 12.24 -8.93
CA ASP A 191 -34.95 13.49 -9.72
C ASP A 191 -33.74 14.44 -9.60
N CYS A 192 -32.63 14.03 -8.98
CA CYS A 192 -31.53 14.94 -8.70
C CYS A 192 -30.83 15.51 -9.94
N GLY A 193 -30.99 14.90 -11.12
CA GLY A 193 -30.15 15.21 -12.29
C GLY A 193 -30.26 16.62 -12.87
N GLN A 194 -31.23 17.44 -12.44
CA GLN A 194 -31.39 18.83 -12.86
C GLN A 194 -31.48 19.80 -11.68
N ASN A 195 -30.90 19.42 -10.53
CA ASN A 195 -31.03 20.23 -9.33
C ASN A 195 -30.06 21.43 -9.28
N ILE A 196 -28.94 21.39 -10.01
CA ILE A 196 -27.96 22.48 -10.04
C ILE A 196 -28.51 23.63 -10.88
N ILE A 197 -28.60 24.82 -10.27
CA ILE A 197 -29.14 26.02 -10.93
C ILE A 197 -28.06 26.99 -11.43
N VAL A 198 -26.79 26.74 -11.13
CA VAL A 198 -25.64 27.53 -11.61
C VAL A 198 -24.90 26.82 -12.75
N GLN A 199 -24.65 27.52 -13.85
CA GLN A 199 -24.00 26.98 -15.06
C GLN A 199 -22.74 27.75 -15.50
N ASN A 200 -22.44 28.88 -14.85
CA ASN A 200 -21.32 29.76 -15.15
C ASN A 200 -20.34 29.93 -13.97
N LYS A 201 -20.55 29.17 -12.90
CA LYS A 201 -19.76 29.17 -11.68
C LYS A 201 -19.49 27.76 -11.21
N LEU A 202 -18.39 27.57 -10.51
CA LEU A 202 -18.08 26.33 -9.83
C LEU A 202 -18.87 26.24 -8.52
N THR A 203 -19.40 25.07 -8.21
CA THR A 203 -19.97 24.73 -6.90
C THR A 203 -19.67 23.28 -6.56
N SER A 204 -19.67 22.94 -5.27
CA SER A 204 -19.52 21.59 -4.77
C SER A 204 -20.52 21.25 -3.66
N GLY A 205 -20.58 19.95 -3.34
CA GLY A 205 -21.49 19.45 -2.33
C GLY A 205 -21.00 19.72 -0.91
N TYR A 206 -21.90 20.14 -0.02
CA TYR A 206 -21.64 20.20 1.41
C TYR A 206 -21.84 18.82 2.04
N HIS A 207 -20.83 18.29 2.72
CA HIS A 207 -20.91 17.03 3.47
C HIS A 207 -20.86 17.35 4.96
N HIS A 208 -21.75 16.78 5.77
CA HIS A 208 -21.73 17.03 7.21
C HIS A 208 -20.49 16.41 7.87
N GLY A 209 -19.68 17.25 8.53
CA GLY A 209 -18.46 16.89 9.23
C GLY A 209 -17.96 18.06 10.10
N ARG A 210 -16.91 17.84 10.91
CA ARG A 210 -16.32 18.93 11.72
C ARG A 210 -15.88 20.05 10.76
N GLY A 211 -16.34 21.28 10.99
CA GLY A 211 -15.86 22.46 10.24
C GLY A 211 -16.67 22.90 9.01
N ASN A 212 -17.58 22.07 8.45
CA ASN A 212 -18.19 22.35 7.13
C ASN A 212 -19.72 22.26 7.13
N THR A 213 -20.38 23.23 7.78
CA THR A 213 -21.86 23.26 7.86
C THR A 213 -22.48 23.89 6.62
N LYS A 214 -23.42 23.18 6.00
CA LYS A 214 -24.23 23.71 4.90
C LYS A 214 -25.01 24.95 5.38
N PRO A 215 -25.00 26.08 4.64
CA PRO A 215 -25.77 27.26 5.00
C PRO A 215 -27.26 26.95 5.20
N THR A 216 -27.84 27.44 6.29
CA THR A 216 -29.25 27.23 6.62
C THR A 216 -30.14 28.16 5.79
N LYS A 217 -31.35 27.69 5.46
CA LYS A 217 -32.39 28.48 4.79
C LYS A 217 -33.66 28.51 5.66
N PRO A 218 -34.49 29.56 5.50
CA PRO A 218 -35.77 29.63 6.19
C PRO A 218 -36.66 28.43 5.91
N GLN A 219 -37.54 28.13 6.86
CA GLN A 219 -38.54 27.10 6.69
C GLN A 219 -39.43 27.40 5.46
N GLY A 220 -39.52 26.44 4.55
CA GLY A 220 -40.29 26.58 3.30
C GLY A 220 -39.50 27.04 2.07
N ALA A 221 -38.20 27.38 2.21
CA ALA A 221 -37.34 27.60 1.06
C ALA A 221 -37.11 26.29 0.28
N THR A 222 -37.01 26.41 -1.04
CA THR A 222 -36.78 25.29 -1.98
C THR A 222 -35.49 25.44 -2.78
N ILE A 223 -34.70 26.48 -2.52
CA ILE A 223 -33.40 26.73 -3.15
C ILE A 223 -32.35 27.01 -2.07
N GLY A 224 -31.13 26.56 -2.31
CA GLY A 224 -30.06 26.53 -1.33
C GLY A 224 -28.72 26.14 -1.93
N LYS A 225 -27.76 25.88 -1.04
CA LYS A 225 -26.50 25.23 -1.41
C LYS A 225 -26.70 23.76 -1.75
N CYS A 226 -25.88 23.22 -2.62
CA CYS A 226 -25.90 21.80 -2.94
C CYS A 226 -25.45 20.97 -1.73
N SER A 227 -26.23 19.95 -1.36
CA SER A 227 -25.71 18.87 -0.51
C SER A 227 -24.62 18.08 -1.24
N HIS A 228 -23.85 17.29 -0.52
CA HIS A 228 -23.08 16.23 -1.13
C HIS A 228 -24.02 15.13 -1.64
N GLY A 229 -24.96 14.73 -0.78
CA GLY A 229 -25.97 13.70 -1.02
C GLY A 229 -25.51 12.29 -0.62
N GLY A 230 -26.43 11.33 -0.77
CA GLY A 230 -26.28 9.95 -0.29
C GLY A 230 -26.93 9.72 1.09
N PRO A 231 -27.13 8.47 1.55
CA PRO A 231 -27.90 8.19 2.77
C PRO A 231 -27.31 8.78 4.05
N ASP A 232 -25.97 8.81 4.13
CA ASP A 232 -25.19 9.19 5.31
C ASP A 232 -24.85 10.69 5.36
N ASP A 233 -25.15 11.45 4.31
CA ASP A 233 -24.91 12.90 4.31
C ASP A 233 -26.05 13.63 5.04
N GLU A 234 -25.83 14.01 6.30
CA GLU A 234 -26.79 14.77 7.09
C GLU A 234 -27.19 16.12 6.45
N SER A 235 -26.35 16.70 5.58
CA SER A 235 -26.67 17.94 4.90
C SER A 235 -27.90 17.81 3.99
N ARG A 236 -28.21 16.57 3.53
CA ARG A 236 -29.40 16.23 2.73
C ARG A 236 -30.72 16.48 3.47
N LYS A 237 -30.67 16.66 4.79
CA LYS A 237 -31.84 16.96 5.63
C LYS A 237 -32.21 18.45 5.58
N MET A 238 -31.35 19.28 4.99
CA MET A 238 -31.53 20.72 4.83
C MET A 238 -31.97 21.07 3.40
N VAL A 239 -32.56 22.26 3.20
CA VAL A 239 -33.04 22.76 1.89
C VAL A 239 -32.00 22.55 0.78
N ALA A 240 -32.48 22.22 -0.43
CA ALA A 240 -31.69 21.69 -1.55
C ALA A 240 -31.09 20.30 -1.23
N LYS A 241 -31.99 19.36 -0.95
CA LYS A 241 -31.75 18.07 -0.29
C LYS A 241 -31.01 17.01 -1.12
N CYS A 242 -31.04 17.09 -2.46
CA CYS A 242 -30.48 16.06 -3.34
C CYS A 242 -28.96 15.91 -3.19
N GLY A 243 -28.25 16.92 -3.67
CA GLY A 243 -26.80 16.96 -3.74
C GLY A 243 -26.24 16.74 -5.15
N ILE A 244 -24.91 16.62 -5.24
CA ILE A 244 -24.16 16.72 -6.50
C ILE A 244 -23.14 15.59 -6.72
N ASN A 245 -22.93 14.70 -5.74
CA ASN A 245 -21.84 13.74 -5.81
C ASN A 245 -22.01 12.73 -6.99
N LYS A 246 -20.89 12.36 -7.60
CA LYS A 246 -20.77 11.39 -8.73
C LYS A 246 -19.85 10.21 -8.39
N GLU A 247 -19.73 9.96 -7.10
CA GLU A 247 -18.70 9.14 -6.50
C GLU A 247 -18.89 7.64 -6.76
N THR A 248 -20.14 7.20 -6.93
CA THR A 248 -20.50 5.82 -7.22
C THR A 248 -21.46 5.76 -8.43
N PRO A 249 -21.51 4.63 -9.15
CA PRO A 249 -22.55 4.40 -10.15
C PRO A 249 -23.91 4.00 -9.52
N THR A 250 -24.00 4.01 -8.19
CA THR A 250 -25.18 3.55 -7.44
C THR A 250 -26.09 4.73 -7.15
N GLU A 251 -27.28 4.73 -7.74
CA GLU A 251 -28.30 5.80 -7.62
C GLU A 251 -28.61 6.18 -6.17
N ARG A 252 -28.76 5.18 -5.28
CA ARG A 252 -29.03 5.44 -3.86
C ARG A 252 -27.90 6.19 -3.13
N LEU A 253 -26.65 5.96 -3.53
CA LEU A 253 -25.46 6.51 -2.84
C LEU A 253 -25.01 7.84 -3.47
N SER A 254 -25.28 8.02 -4.76
CA SER A 254 -24.83 9.17 -5.54
C SER A 254 -25.96 9.85 -6.28
N PRO A 255 -26.35 11.09 -5.92
CA PRO A 255 -27.39 11.85 -6.62
C PRO A 255 -27.14 11.96 -8.13
N HIS A 256 -25.88 12.09 -8.53
CA HIS A 256 -25.47 12.24 -9.93
C HIS A 256 -24.75 10.99 -10.46
N PHE A 257 -25.16 9.80 -10.01
CA PHE A 257 -24.56 8.51 -10.40
C PHE A 257 -24.42 8.31 -11.92
N TYR A 258 -25.33 8.86 -12.73
CA TYR A 258 -25.32 8.78 -14.19
C TYR A 258 -24.11 9.49 -14.84
N LEU A 259 -23.41 10.37 -14.11
CA LEU A 259 -22.17 11.02 -14.54
C LEU A 259 -20.91 10.37 -13.97
N HIS A 260 -21.03 9.33 -13.15
CA HIS A 260 -19.89 8.65 -12.53
C HIS A 260 -18.82 8.23 -13.55
N GLN A 261 -19.23 7.68 -14.69
CA GLN A 261 -18.30 7.30 -15.76
C GLN A 261 -17.58 8.51 -16.38
N GLN A 262 -18.25 9.65 -16.51
CA GLN A 262 -17.64 10.85 -17.07
C GLN A 262 -16.65 11.49 -16.10
N ALA A 263 -17.00 11.54 -14.80
CA ALA A 263 -16.09 11.98 -13.74
C ALA A 263 -14.83 11.09 -13.68
N TYR A 264 -15.01 9.78 -13.76
CA TYR A 264 -13.93 8.80 -13.82
C TYR A 264 -12.96 9.05 -14.99
N LEU A 265 -13.49 9.26 -16.20
CA LEU A 265 -12.68 9.51 -17.39
C LEU A 265 -11.96 10.87 -17.32
N ALA A 266 -12.61 11.91 -16.81
CA ALA A 266 -11.98 13.21 -16.58
C ALA A 266 -10.83 13.12 -15.57
N ALA A 267 -11.01 12.37 -14.49
CA ALA A 267 -9.98 12.16 -13.47
C ALA A 267 -8.78 11.35 -13.98
N ILE A 268 -8.98 10.37 -14.88
CA ILE A 268 -7.87 9.67 -15.58
C ILE A 268 -7.07 10.65 -16.44
N ALA A 269 -7.77 11.48 -17.23
CA ALA A 269 -7.12 12.47 -18.08
C ALA A 269 -6.35 13.51 -17.24
N ALA A 270 -6.95 14.00 -16.15
CA ALA A 270 -6.32 14.93 -15.23
C ALA A 270 -5.09 14.32 -14.54
N THR A 271 -5.15 13.03 -14.16
CA THR A 271 -4.00 12.30 -13.61
C THR A 271 -2.86 12.23 -14.63
N LYS A 272 -3.16 11.88 -15.90
CA LYS A 272 -2.16 11.86 -16.98
C LYS A 272 -1.52 13.24 -17.20
N ASP A 273 -2.34 14.28 -17.22
CA ASP A 273 -1.92 15.67 -17.40
C ASP A 273 -1.06 16.15 -16.21
N PHE A 274 -1.46 15.81 -14.99
CA PHE A 274 -0.67 16.08 -13.77
C PHE A 274 0.75 15.50 -13.88
N MET A 275 0.89 14.31 -14.49
CA MET A 275 2.20 13.67 -14.69
C MET A 275 3.03 14.32 -15.80
N THR A 276 2.45 14.52 -16.99
CA THR A 276 3.21 14.69 -18.23
C THR A 276 2.81 15.88 -19.09
N MET A 277 1.90 16.75 -18.63
CA MET A 277 1.60 17.98 -19.37
C MET A 277 2.87 18.80 -19.58
N LYS A 278 3.09 19.25 -20.83
CA LYS A 278 4.37 19.79 -21.30
C LYS A 278 4.96 20.90 -20.42
N ASP A 279 4.10 21.79 -19.94
CA ASP A 279 4.53 23.01 -19.25
C ASP A 279 4.27 22.97 -17.73
N THR A 280 3.38 22.10 -17.27
CA THR A 280 2.88 22.10 -15.87
C THR A 280 2.98 20.74 -15.18
N GLY A 281 3.23 19.65 -15.90
CA GLY A 281 3.28 18.29 -15.35
C GLY A 281 4.50 18.06 -14.45
N ILE A 282 4.42 17.09 -13.53
CA ILE A 282 5.52 16.81 -12.60
C ILE A 282 6.80 16.32 -13.31
N LEU A 283 6.70 15.74 -14.50
CA LEU A 283 7.86 15.43 -15.33
C LEU A 283 8.71 16.68 -15.62
N LYS A 284 8.05 17.83 -15.90
CA LYS A 284 8.72 19.10 -16.12
C LYS A 284 9.29 19.69 -14.83
N LEU A 285 8.55 19.56 -13.73
CA LEU A 285 8.92 20.07 -12.40
C LEU A 285 10.13 19.35 -11.79
N LEU A 286 10.12 18.02 -11.86
CA LEU A 286 11.11 17.16 -11.20
C LEU A 286 12.27 16.81 -12.14
N GLY A 287 12.02 16.78 -13.45
CA GLY A 287 12.98 16.34 -14.45
C GLY A 287 12.92 14.83 -14.70
N SER A 288 13.44 14.41 -15.85
CA SER A 288 13.34 13.01 -16.31
C SER A 288 14.01 12.01 -15.38
N LYS A 289 15.13 12.39 -14.74
CA LYS A 289 15.86 11.50 -13.82
C LYS A 289 15.01 11.13 -12.60
N THR A 290 14.49 12.12 -11.88
CA THR A 290 13.62 11.89 -10.73
C THR A 290 12.31 11.21 -11.15
N PHE A 291 11.79 11.53 -12.34
CA PHE A 291 10.62 10.83 -12.88
C PHE A 291 10.89 9.34 -13.13
N ASP A 292 12.06 8.99 -13.68
CA ASP A 292 12.47 7.58 -13.82
C ASP A 292 12.59 6.89 -12.44
N GLU A 293 13.12 7.58 -11.44
CA GLU A 293 13.29 7.06 -10.07
C GLU A 293 11.95 6.84 -9.35
N ILE A 294 11.01 7.79 -9.44
CA ILE A 294 9.66 7.68 -8.85
C ILE A 294 8.94 6.43 -9.35
N PHE A 295 9.02 6.15 -10.65
CA PHE A 295 8.29 5.05 -11.28
C PHE A 295 9.16 3.81 -11.56
N ASN A 296 10.42 3.77 -11.09
CA ASN A 296 11.34 2.67 -11.40
C ASN A 296 11.44 2.35 -12.92
N ILE A 297 11.54 3.38 -13.76
CA ILE A 297 11.67 3.25 -15.22
C ILE A 297 13.13 2.97 -15.57
N LYS A 298 13.59 1.77 -15.20
CA LYS A 298 14.93 1.26 -15.47
C LYS A 298 14.84 -0.24 -15.73
N THR A 299 15.80 -0.76 -16.48
CA THR A 299 15.90 -2.19 -16.78
C THR A 299 17.21 -2.75 -16.23
N ARG A 300 17.33 -4.06 -16.14
CA ARG A 300 18.59 -4.73 -15.77
C ARG A 300 19.71 -4.49 -16.80
N LYS A 301 19.36 -4.06 -18.01
CA LYS A 301 20.31 -3.53 -19.00
C LYS A 301 20.93 -2.19 -18.60
N ASP A 302 20.55 -1.62 -17.47
CA ASP A 302 21.11 -0.39 -16.91
C ASP A 302 22.10 -0.63 -15.75
N VAL A 303 22.22 -1.87 -15.23
CA VAL A 303 23.07 -2.21 -14.07
C VAL A 303 24.13 -3.27 -14.38
N SER A 304 25.18 -3.33 -13.56
CA SER A 304 26.27 -4.31 -13.64
C SER A 304 26.12 -5.40 -12.58
N LEU A 305 26.68 -6.58 -12.87
CA LEU A 305 26.91 -7.62 -11.87
C LEU A 305 28.41 -7.69 -11.55
N ALA A 306 28.80 -7.38 -10.32
CA ALA A 306 30.20 -7.22 -9.97
C ALA A 306 30.70 -8.23 -8.91
N PHE A 307 31.85 -8.85 -9.20
CA PHE A 307 32.57 -9.77 -8.32
C PHE A 307 33.95 -9.19 -7.98
N VAL A 308 34.30 -9.19 -6.71
CA VAL A 308 35.60 -8.75 -6.19
C VAL A 308 36.22 -9.89 -5.42
N VAL A 309 37.26 -10.50 -5.95
CA VAL A 309 37.78 -11.79 -5.47
C VAL A 309 39.22 -11.63 -5.01
N ASP A 310 39.46 -11.97 -3.75
CA ASP A 310 40.79 -12.21 -3.22
C ASP A 310 41.38 -13.45 -3.87
N PHE A 311 42.55 -13.31 -4.49
CA PHE A 311 43.24 -14.42 -5.15
C PHE A 311 44.63 -14.71 -4.55
N SER A 312 44.83 -14.29 -3.31
CA SER A 312 46.04 -14.59 -2.53
C SER A 312 46.29 -16.10 -2.39
N GLY A 313 47.52 -16.46 -2.02
CA GLY A 313 47.89 -17.86 -1.77
C GLY A 313 47.07 -18.55 -0.67
N SER A 314 46.54 -17.81 0.32
CA SER A 314 45.70 -18.36 1.40
C SER A 314 44.32 -18.80 0.91
N MET A 315 43.81 -18.16 -0.15
CA MET A 315 42.56 -18.49 -0.84
C MET A 315 42.66 -19.74 -1.73
N LYS A 316 43.80 -20.46 -1.77
CA LYS A 316 44.01 -21.58 -2.70
C LYS A 316 42.97 -22.69 -2.57
N GLU A 317 42.47 -22.95 -1.36
CA GLU A 317 41.46 -23.98 -1.11
C GLU A 317 40.05 -23.49 -1.47
N GLU A 318 39.80 -22.19 -1.34
CA GLU A 318 38.50 -21.53 -1.52
C GLU A 318 38.26 -21.03 -2.96
N ILE A 319 39.31 -20.67 -3.69
CA ILE A 319 39.19 -20.01 -4.99
C ILE A 319 38.57 -20.93 -6.05
N ALA A 320 38.74 -22.25 -5.93
CA ALA A 320 38.05 -23.21 -6.79
C ALA A 320 36.53 -23.16 -6.57
N ALA A 321 36.12 -23.16 -5.30
CA ALA A 321 34.73 -23.02 -4.89
C ALA A 321 34.13 -21.68 -5.35
N VAL A 322 34.81 -20.56 -5.10
CA VAL A 322 34.36 -19.23 -5.55
C VAL A 322 34.20 -19.17 -7.07
N ARG A 323 35.18 -19.68 -7.83
CA ARG A 323 35.11 -19.71 -9.31
C ARG A 323 33.93 -20.52 -9.81
N GLU A 324 33.75 -21.74 -9.30
CA GLU A 324 32.65 -22.62 -9.70
C GLU A 324 31.30 -21.93 -9.47
N GLN A 325 31.14 -21.25 -8.34
CA GLN A 325 29.92 -20.55 -7.98
C GLN A 325 29.64 -19.34 -8.87
N ILE A 326 30.64 -18.49 -9.12
CA ILE A 326 30.48 -17.35 -10.03
C ILE A 326 30.14 -17.86 -11.44
N ILE A 327 30.78 -18.93 -11.92
CA ILE A 327 30.50 -19.52 -13.24
C ILE A 327 29.07 -20.07 -13.30
N GLN A 328 28.64 -20.84 -12.30
CA GLN A 328 27.27 -21.36 -12.22
C GLN A 328 26.24 -20.23 -12.28
N TYR A 329 26.49 -19.16 -11.52
CA TYR A 329 25.62 -18.01 -11.48
C TYR A 329 25.58 -17.24 -12.82
N VAL A 330 26.74 -16.90 -13.39
CA VAL A 330 26.83 -16.22 -14.69
C VAL A 330 26.12 -17.07 -15.76
N THR A 331 26.36 -18.39 -15.78
CA THR A 331 25.70 -19.32 -16.71
C THR A 331 24.18 -19.30 -16.57
N ALA A 332 23.65 -19.27 -15.33
CA ALA A 332 22.22 -19.20 -15.08
C ALA A 332 21.59 -17.86 -15.51
N THR A 333 22.38 -16.78 -15.55
CA THR A 333 21.90 -15.46 -15.99
C THR A 333 21.86 -15.28 -17.50
N ILE A 334 22.77 -15.91 -18.26
CA ILE A 334 22.88 -15.75 -19.72
C ILE A 334 21.55 -16.11 -20.40
N GLY A 335 21.01 -15.18 -21.20
CA GLY A 335 19.77 -15.36 -21.95
C GLY A 335 18.50 -15.42 -21.09
N SER A 336 18.61 -15.23 -19.77
CA SER A 336 17.47 -15.13 -18.85
C SER A 336 17.02 -13.68 -18.65
N ASP A 337 15.85 -13.48 -18.04
CA ASP A 337 15.37 -12.15 -17.61
C ASP A 337 16.31 -11.44 -16.59
N ASN A 338 17.35 -12.12 -16.10
CA ASN A 338 18.27 -11.63 -15.08
C ASN A 338 19.67 -11.33 -15.63
N GLU A 339 19.87 -11.41 -16.94
CA GLU A 339 21.14 -11.04 -17.57
C GLU A 339 21.44 -9.55 -17.33
N PRO A 340 22.57 -9.20 -16.68
CA PRO A 340 22.97 -7.83 -16.45
C PRO A 340 23.47 -7.19 -17.76
N ALA A 341 23.68 -5.88 -17.73
CA ALA A 341 24.17 -5.18 -18.89
C ALA A 341 25.67 -5.41 -19.19
N ASP A 342 26.44 -5.66 -18.13
CA ASP A 342 27.82 -6.12 -18.14
C ASP A 342 28.15 -6.79 -16.81
N TYR A 343 29.19 -7.62 -16.87
CA TYR A 343 29.80 -8.29 -15.74
C TYR A 343 31.12 -7.60 -15.40
N VAL A 344 31.37 -7.39 -14.11
CA VAL A 344 32.61 -6.81 -13.60
C VAL A 344 33.33 -7.87 -12.75
N LEU A 345 34.61 -8.11 -13.01
CA LEU A 345 35.46 -8.96 -12.17
C LEU A 345 36.67 -8.17 -11.73
N SER A 346 36.82 -7.95 -10.44
CA SER A 346 38.00 -7.34 -9.82
C SER A 346 38.73 -8.39 -8.99
N LEU A 347 40.02 -8.58 -9.25
CA LEU A 347 40.89 -9.49 -8.52
C LEU A 347 41.83 -8.66 -7.66
N PHE A 348 42.02 -9.04 -6.41
CA PHE A 348 42.95 -8.36 -5.52
C PHE A 348 43.84 -9.29 -4.69
N SER A 349 45.07 -8.85 -4.42
CA SER A 349 46.05 -9.49 -3.55
C SER A 349 47.19 -8.49 -3.21
N ASP A 350 48.16 -8.91 -2.41
CA ASP A 350 49.38 -8.20 -2.07
C ASP A 350 50.60 -8.79 -2.82
N PRO A 351 51.46 -7.95 -3.46
CA PRO A 351 51.43 -6.49 -3.58
C PRO A 351 50.24 -5.94 -4.38
N VAL A 352 49.79 -4.71 -4.05
CA VAL A 352 48.70 -3.98 -4.74
C VAL A 352 48.85 -3.93 -6.28
N THR A 353 50.08 -4.07 -6.79
CA THR A 353 50.38 -4.16 -8.23
C THR A 353 49.76 -5.38 -8.92
N LEU A 354 49.35 -6.39 -8.15
CA LEU A 354 48.63 -7.56 -8.63
C LEU A 354 47.13 -7.31 -8.86
N ASN A 355 46.56 -6.25 -8.28
CA ASN A 355 45.14 -5.96 -8.39
C ASN A 355 44.73 -5.59 -9.83
N LYS A 356 43.80 -6.33 -10.41
CA LYS A 356 43.31 -6.15 -11.80
C LYS A 356 41.79 -6.15 -11.83
N ALA A 357 41.19 -5.44 -12.77
CA ALA A 357 39.74 -5.49 -12.96
C ALA A 357 39.37 -5.53 -14.45
N PHE A 358 38.28 -6.24 -14.73
CA PHE A 358 37.78 -6.54 -16.07
C PHE A 358 36.29 -6.20 -16.15
N VAL A 359 35.84 -5.78 -17.32
CA VAL A 359 34.43 -5.62 -17.69
C VAL A 359 34.18 -6.43 -18.94
N GLU A 360 33.16 -7.28 -18.91
CA GLU A 360 32.74 -8.07 -20.05
C GLU A 360 31.23 -7.91 -20.26
N ARG A 361 30.81 -7.70 -21.51
CA ARG A 361 29.37 -7.65 -21.87
C ARG A 361 28.79 -9.02 -22.19
N ASP A 362 29.66 -9.98 -22.51
CA ASP A 362 29.30 -11.35 -22.82
C ASP A 362 29.56 -12.23 -21.60
N GLY A 363 28.51 -12.89 -21.09
CA GLY A 363 28.61 -13.80 -19.95
C GLY A 363 29.55 -14.98 -20.21
N TYR A 364 29.68 -15.46 -21.45
CA TYR A 364 30.63 -16.51 -21.80
C TYR A 364 32.07 -16.04 -21.72
N GLU A 365 32.34 -14.78 -22.07
CA GLU A 365 33.68 -14.20 -21.92
C GLU A 365 34.02 -13.98 -20.44
N MET A 366 33.04 -13.56 -19.64
CA MET A 366 33.20 -13.49 -18.18
C MET A 366 33.53 -14.87 -17.58
N ILE A 367 32.86 -15.95 -18.00
CA ILE A 367 33.18 -17.31 -17.56
C ILE A 367 34.64 -17.66 -17.85
N LYS A 368 35.14 -17.39 -19.07
CA LYS A 368 36.55 -17.63 -19.41
C LYS A 368 37.51 -16.80 -18.54
N ARG A 369 37.15 -15.57 -18.18
CA ARG A 369 37.96 -14.75 -17.26
C ARG A 369 38.07 -15.42 -15.89
N ILE A 370 36.95 -15.92 -15.37
CA ILE A 370 36.86 -16.58 -14.07
C ILE A 370 37.64 -17.90 -14.05
N GLU A 371 37.51 -18.72 -15.11
CA GLU A 371 38.25 -19.98 -15.24
C GLU A 371 39.77 -19.79 -15.18
N ASN A 372 40.25 -18.68 -15.76
CA ASN A 372 41.67 -18.31 -15.80
C ASN A 372 42.21 -17.67 -14.51
N VAL A 373 41.39 -17.50 -13.47
CA VAL A 373 41.86 -16.95 -12.19
C VAL A 373 42.72 -18.00 -11.48
N THR A 374 44.01 -17.71 -11.36
CA THR A 374 45.01 -18.50 -10.62
C THR A 374 45.54 -17.70 -9.44
N VAL A 375 45.75 -18.36 -8.29
CA VAL A 375 46.28 -17.68 -7.10
C VAL A 375 47.65 -17.05 -7.37
N ALA A 376 47.87 -15.84 -6.87
CA ALA A 376 49.18 -15.19 -6.87
C ALA A 376 49.24 -14.17 -5.73
N GLY A 377 50.44 -13.94 -5.18
CA GLY A 377 50.63 -13.04 -4.04
C GLY A 377 50.28 -13.68 -2.69
N GLY A 378 50.11 -12.83 -1.67
CA GLY A 378 49.67 -13.25 -0.33
C GLY A 378 50.75 -13.83 0.57
N TYR A 379 51.93 -13.19 0.62
CA TYR A 379 53.02 -13.59 1.52
C TYR A 379 52.78 -13.18 2.99
N ASP A 380 52.03 -12.10 3.23
CA ASP A 380 51.62 -11.62 4.54
C ASP A 380 50.18 -11.08 4.55
N CYS A 381 49.39 -11.52 5.54
CA CYS A 381 48.06 -10.98 5.82
C CYS A 381 48.23 -9.69 6.64
N PRO A 382 47.59 -8.55 6.32
CA PRO A 382 46.39 -8.35 5.48
C PRO A 382 46.61 -8.06 3.96
N GLU A 383 45.51 -8.00 3.16
CA GLU A 383 45.49 -7.85 1.67
C GLU A 383 44.92 -6.51 1.18
N PHE A 384 45.21 -6.06 -0.06
CA PHE A 384 44.78 -4.75 -0.60
C PHE A 384 43.32 -4.70 -1.12
N ALA A 385 42.36 -4.94 -0.23
CA ALA A 385 40.94 -5.05 -0.58
C ALA A 385 40.28 -3.73 -1.04
N SER A 386 40.63 -2.58 -0.46
CA SER A 386 39.96 -1.31 -0.79
C SER A 386 40.25 -0.89 -2.23
N ASP A 387 41.49 -1.06 -2.69
CA ASP A 387 41.86 -0.83 -4.09
C ASP A 387 41.09 -1.75 -5.06
N GLY A 388 40.96 -3.04 -4.72
CA GLY A 388 40.16 -3.99 -5.49
C GLY A 388 38.69 -3.60 -5.60
N ILE A 389 38.09 -3.17 -4.48
CA ILE A 389 36.70 -2.72 -4.43
C ILE A 389 36.51 -1.41 -5.23
N LEU A 390 37.40 -0.43 -5.09
CA LEU A 390 37.32 0.83 -5.83
C LEU A 390 37.43 0.63 -7.34
N LYS A 391 38.31 -0.28 -7.79
CA LYS A 391 38.40 -0.65 -9.21
C LYS A 391 37.08 -1.22 -9.73
N ALA A 392 36.43 -2.08 -8.95
CA ALA A 392 35.13 -2.64 -9.32
C ALA A 392 34.04 -1.56 -9.36
N ILE A 393 33.92 -0.72 -8.32
CA ILE A 393 32.97 0.40 -8.27
C ILE A 393 33.15 1.33 -9.48
N LYS A 394 34.39 1.63 -9.86
CA LYS A 394 34.69 2.50 -11.01
C LYS A 394 34.13 1.92 -12.31
N LEU A 395 34.27 0.61 -12.53
CA LEU A 395 33.82 -0.07 -13.73
C LEU A 395 32.31 -0.39 -13.73
N SER A 396 31.72 -0.60 -12.55
CA SER A 396 30.28 -0.87 -12.41
C SER A 396 29.44 0.34 -12.79
N ARG A 397 28.26 0.06 -13.36
CA ARG A 397 27.18 1.02 -13.55
C ARG A 397 26.57 1.40 -12.20
N ASN A 398 25.82 2.49 -12.19
CA ASN A 398 25.08 2.90 -11.00
C ASN A 398 24.05 1.82 -10.63
N ASP A 399 23.66 1.75 -9.36
CA ASP A 399 22.62 0.86 -8.83
C ASP A 399 22.98 -0.63 -8.82
N SER A 400 24.24 -0.94 -9.07
CA SER A 400 24.75 -2.31 -9.13
C SER A 400 24.97 -2.90 -7.74
N THR A 401 25.04 -4.22 -7.65
CA THR A 401 25.51 -4.91 -6.42
C THR A 401 26.89 -5.48 -6.66
N LEU A 402 27.72 -5.42 -5.62
CA LEU A 402 29.11 -5.85 -5.61
C LEU A 402 29.31 -6.95 -4.57
N PHE A 403 29.77 -8.12 -5.01
CA PHE A 403 30.10 -9.24 -4.12
C PHE A 403 31.59 -9.31 -3.86
N VAL A 404 32.00 -9.25 -2.60
CA VAL A 404 33.43 -9.30 -2.23
C VAL A 404 33.72 -10.65 -1.58
N PHE A 405 34.79 -11.34 -1.95
CA PHE A 405 35.19 -12.65 -1.42
C PHE A 405 36.62 -12.56 -0.90
N THR A 406 36.84 -12.88 0.39
CA THR A 406 38.18 -12.83 1.00
C THR A 406 38.28 -13.65 2.29
N ASP A 407 39.48 -14.12 2.61
CA ASP A 407 39.80 -14.74 3.90
C ASP A 407 40.68 -13.86 4.81
N ALA A 408 40.92 -12.60 4.41
CA ALA A 408 41.85 -11.68 5.04
C ALA A 408 41.22 -10.34 5.48
N ASP A 409 41.90 -9.64 6.39
CA ASP A 409 41.60 -8.23 6.68
C ASP A 409 42.14 -7.32 5.57
N ALA A 410 41.63 -6.09 5.47
CA ALA A 410 42.09 -5.10 4.49
C ALA A 410 43.34 -4.33 4.95
N LYS A 411 44.45 -4.42 4.20
CA LYS A 411 45.74 -3.75 4.41
C LYS A 411 45.64 -2.23 4.21
N ASP A 412 44.76 -1.82 3.31
CA ASP A 412 44.45 -0.44 2.96
C ASP A 412 43.13 0.05 3.58
N ALA A 413 42.77 -0.46 4.77
CA ALA A 413 41.53 -0.09 5.47
C ALA A 413 41.40 1.42 5.78
N ASN A 414 42.49 2.20 5.71
CA ASN A 414 42.45 3.66 5.80
C ASN A 414 41.66 4.31 4.66
N ARG A 415 41.45 3.61 3.54
CA ARG A 415 40.65 4.05 2.38
C ARG A 415 39.17 3.69 2.48
N GLN A 416 38.69 3.23 3.63
CA GLN A 416 37.31 2.81 3.80
C GLN A 416 36.29 3.91 3.47
N GLN A 417 36.58 5.17 3.85
CA GLN A 417 35.66 6.28 3.57
C GLN A 417 35.59 6.56 2.06
N GLU A 418 36.73 6.52 1.36
CA GLU A 418 36.79 6.66 -0.10
C GLU A 418 35.94 5.59 -0.80
N VAL A 419 36.02 4.33 -0.34
CA VAL A 419 35.18 3.24 -0.86
C VAL A 419 33.70 3.51 -0.61
N ALA A 420 33.33 3.91 0.62
CA ALA A 420 31.94 4.19 1.00
C ALA A 420 31.37 5.35 0.17
N ASP A 421 32.09 6.46 0.04
CA ASP A 421 31.66 7.63 -0.73
C ASP A 421 31.48 7.28 -2.22
N ALA A 422 32.42 6.53 -2.80
CA ALA A 422 32.34 6.09 -4.19
C ALA A 422 31.16 5.14 -4.44
N ALA A 423 30.91 4.20 -3.52
CA ALA A 423 29.78 3.26 -3.60
C ALA A 423 28.44 3.99 -3.44
N THR A 424 28.30 4.86 -2.44
CA THR A 424 27.09 5.65 -2.19
C THR A 424 26.78 6.59 -3.35
N THR A 425 27.80 7.22 -3.93
CA THR A 425 27.65 8.09 -5.12
C THR A 425 27.03 7.33 -6.30
N LYS A 426 27.42 6.07 -6.51
CA LYS A 426 26.86 5.19 -7.54
C LYS A 426 25.66 4.36 -7.05
N ARG A 427 25.20 4.53 -5.81
CA ARG A 427 24.18 3.70 -5.15
C ARG A 427 24.46 2.20 -5.26
N ILE A 428 25.73 1.81 -5.12
CA ILE A 428 26.19 0.42 -5.18
C ILE A 428 26.08 -0.24 -3.81
N ILE A 429 25.46 -1.42 -3.75
CA ILE A 429 25.35 -2.23 -2.53
C ILE A 429 26.56 -3.17 -2.46
N ILE A 430 27.32 -3.14 -1.36
CA ILE A 430 28.49 -4.01 -1.17
C ILE A 430 28.13 -5.15 -0.22
N SER A 431 28.29 -6.39 -0.67
CA SER A 431 28.01 -7.63 0.09
C SER A 431 29.27 -8.49 0.25
N PRO A 432 30.01 -8.36 1.37
CA PRO A 432 31.22 -9.13 1.60
C PRO A 432 30.97 -10.55 2.15
N PHE A 433 31.73 -11.52 1.64
CA PHE A 433 31.86 -12.90 2.09
C PHE A 433 33.25 -13.11 2.68
N ILE A 434 33.28 -13.43 3.98
CA ILE A 434 34.50 -13.51 4.76
C ILE A 434 34.64 -14.91 5.33
N THR A 435 35.71 -15.63 4.97
CA THR A 435 36.02 -16.99 5.45
C THR A 435 37.04 -17.06 6.57
N GLY A 436 37.76 -15.96 6.84
CA GLY A 436 38.87 -15.92 7.79
C GLY A 436 39.14 -14.52 8.35
N THR A 437 40.14 -14.43 9.24
CA THR A 437 40.72 -13.17 9.75
C THR A 437 42.22 -13.35 9.91
N CYS A 438 43.01 -12.28 9.82
CA CYS A 438 44.46 -12.39 9.96
C CYS A 438 44.83 -12.77 11.40
N SER A 439 45.26 -14.01 11.64
CA SER A 439 45.75 -14.43 12.97
C SER A 439 47.24 -14.15 13.13
N ARG A 440 47.62 -13.29 14.10
CA ARG A 440 49.02 -13.08 14.46
C ARG A 440 49.58 -14.33 15.13
N GLY A 441 50.60 -14.94 14.53
CA GLY A 441 51.30 -16.12 15.04
C GLY A 441 51.79 -15.97 16.49
N ARG A 442 51.77 -17.09 17.21
CA ARG A 442 52.17 -17.29 18.62
C ARG A 442 53.48 -16.59 19.00
N ARG A 443 53.40 -15.53 19.80
CA ARG A 443 54.07 -15.33 21.10
C ARG A 443 53.84 -13.89 21.59
N SER A 444 52.96 -13.72 22.57
CA SER A 444 52.97 -12.67 23.62
C SER A 444 51.55 -12.30 24.06
N ILE A 445 51.19 -12.78 25.25
CA ILE A 445 50.50 -12.09 26.35
C ILE A 445 49.09 -11.52 26.08
N LYS A 446 48.10 -12.13 26.79
CA LYS A 446 46.80 -11.58 27.23
C LYS A 446 46.10 -10.63 26.23
N TYR A 447 45.32 -11.19 25.32
CA TYR A 447 44.37 -10.39 24.56
C TYR A 447 43.13 -10.07 25.39
N ILE A 448 43.15 -8.84 25.89
CA ILE A 448 42.01 -7.99 26.23
C ILE A 448 40.83 -8.29 25.30
N LYS A 449 39.67 -8.64 25.88
CA LYS A 449 38.35 -8.44 25.27
C LYS A 449 38.26 -6.97 24.82
N ARG A 450 38.59 -6.65 23.56
CA ARG A 450 38.35 -5.32 23.00
C ARG A 450 36.93 -5.27 22.46
N LYS A 451 36.11 -4.51 23.19
CA LYS A 451 34.93 -3.74 22.81
C LYS A 451 34.54 -3.75 21.31
N ASP A 452 33.25 -3.97 21.10
CA ASP A 452 32.43 -3.75 19.90
C ASP A 452 32.90 -2.61 18.99
N THR A 453 33.78 -2.90 18.04
CA THR A 453 34.04 -2.02 16.89
C THR A 453 33.77 -2.82 15.62
N PRO A 454 32.83 -2.39 14.74
CA PRO A 454 32.52 -3.11 13.51
C PRO A 454 33.75 -3.24 12.62
N SER A 455 34.04 -4.42 12.06
CA SER A 455 35.17 -4.63 11.14
C SER A 455 35.05 -3.76 9.87
N PHE A 456 36.16 -3.52 9.15
CA PHE A 456 36.21 -2.75 7.88
C PHE A 456 35.04 -3.08 6.93
N PHE A 457 34.87 -4.36 6.58
CA PHE A 457 33.78 -4.84 5.70
C PHE A 457 32.38 -4.64 6.28
N GLN A 458 32.24 -4.65 7.60
CA GLN A 458 30.96 -4.44 8.28
C GLN A 458 30.52 -2.98 8.16
N ARG A 459 31.46 -2.04 8.25
CA ARG A 459 31.18 -0.62 8.04
C ARG A 459 30.83 -0.31 6.58
N LEU A 460 31.50 -0.95 5.61
CA LEU A 460 31.15 -0.81 4.20
C LEU A 460 29.77 -1.36 3.87
N ALA A 461 29.45 -2.56 4.36
CA ALA A 461 28.12 -3.16 4.18
C ALA A 461 27.03 -2.27 4.81
N GLN A 462 27.24 -1.79 6.04
CA GLN A 462 26.31 -0.87 6.71
C GLN A 462 26.12 0.45 5.95
N ALA A 463 27.20 1.06 5.45
CA ALA A 463 27.14 2.32 4.72
C ALA A 463 26.41 2.22 3.37
N THR A 464 26.37 1.02 2.78
CA THR A 464 25.82 0.78 1.44
C THR A 464 24.51 -0.01 1.45
N GLY A 465 23.95 -0.33 2.62
CA GLY A 465 22.75 -1.15 2.76
C GLY A 465 22.97 -2.66 2.48
N GLY A 466 24.23 -3.10 2.40
CA GLY A 466 24.61 -4.49 2.20
C GLY A 466 24.73 -5.30 3.50
N LYS A 467 25.05 -6.59 3.37
CA LYS A 467 25.21 -7.52 4.50
C LYS A 467 26.56 -8.24 4.42
N VAL A 468 27.22 -8.41 5.58
CA VAL A 468 28.42 -9.25 5.70
C VAL A 468 28.02 -10.69 5.97
N TYR A 469 28.57 -11.60 5.20
CA TYR A 469 28.40 -13.04 5.33
C TYR A 469 29.69 -13.66 5.85
N ARG A 470 29.68 -14.10 7.10
CA ARG A 470 30.81 -14.83 7.70
C ARG A 470 30.55 -16.33 7.52
N THR A 471 31.48 -17.01 6.88
CA THR A 471 31.39 -18.46 6.59
C THR A 471 32.73 -19.13 6.90
N THR A 472 32.81 -20.46 6.81
CA THR A 472 34.07 -21.21 6.95
C THR A 472 34.57 -21.64 5.58
N LYS A 473 35.83 -22.09 5.52
CA LYS A 473 36.46 -22.57 4.28
C LYS A 473 35.67 -23.71 3.63
N GLU A 474 35.02 -24.55 4.43
CA GLU A 474 34.23 -25.71 4.00
C GLU A 474 32.78 -25.37 3.66
N GLU A 475 32.24 -24.28 4.19
CA GLU A 475 30.83 -23.88 4.03
C GLU A 475 30.62 -22.81 2.95
N ILE A 476 31.71 -22.28 2.37
CA ILE A 476 31.64 -21.20 1.37
C ILE A 476 30.73 -21.59 0.19
N ASN A 477 30.86 -22.81 -0.36
CA ASN A 477 29.99 -23.28 -1.45
C ASN A 477 28.50 -23.30 -1.08
N VAL A 478 28.16 -23.59 0.18
CA VAL A 478 26.77 -23.69 0.65
C VAL A 478 26.19 -22.29 0.91
N VAL A 479 26.96 -21.44 1.57
CA VAL A 479 26.61 -20.05 1.86
C VAL A 479 26.50 -19.23 0.56
N LEU A 480 27.39 -19.46 -0.41
CA LEU A 480 27.36 -18.78 -1.70
C LEU A 480 26.17 -19.16 -2.57
N ASN A 481 25.83 -20.45 -2.66
CA ASN A 481 24.61 -20.91 -3.34
C ASN A 481 23.36 -20.32 -2.69
N ASP A 482 23.30 -20.26 -1.36
CA ASP A 482 22.13 -19.73 -0.66
C ASP A 482 22.01 -18.21 -0.78
N ILE A 483 23.12 -17.47 -0.85
CA ILE A 483 23.10 -16.01 -0.77
C ILE A 483 23.20 -15.34 -2.13
N ILE A 484 23.99 -15.83 -3.09
CA ILE A 484 24.01 -15.24 -4.45
C ILE A 484 22.64 -15.43 -5.11
N GLU A 485 21.98 -16.59 -4.91
CA GLU A 485 20.59 -16.84 -5.32
C GLU A 485 19.56 -15.95 -4.58
N LYS A 486 19.85 -15.49 -3.36
CA LYS A 486 18.97 -14.59 -2.59
C LYS A 486 19.22 -13.11 -2.85
N THR A 487 20.47 -12.72 -3.16
CA THR A 487 20.87 -11.32 -3.37
C THR A 487 20.60 -10.87 -4.80
N PHE A 488 20.62 -11.79 -5.76
CA PHE A 488 19.99 -11.60 -7.06
C PHE A 488 19.11 -12.82 -7.37
N PRO A 489 17.90 -12.86 -6.79
CA PRO A 489 16.93 -13.84 -7.18
C PRO A 489 16.65 -13.63 -8.66
N VAL A 490 16.91 -14.66 -9.45
CA VAL A 490 16.11 -14.95 -10.62
C VAL A 490 14.70 -15.26 -10.08
N GLY A 491 13.93 -14.25 -9.66
CA GLY A 491 12.57 -14.45 -9.14
C GLY A 491 12.42 -15.52 -8.04
N GLY A 492 13.29 -15.53 -7.05
CA GLY A 492 13.25 -16.48 -5.93
C GLY A 492 11.92 -16.42 -5.19
N VAL A 493 11.19 -17.53 -5.17
CA VAL A 493 9.89 -17.71 -4.54
C VAL A 493 9.88 -18.95 -3.65
N ILE A 494 9.03 -18.94 -2.62
CA ILE A 494 8.77 -20.12 -1.79
C ILE A 494 7.56 -20.83 -2.39
N VAL A 495 7.73 -22.08 -2.82
CA VAL A 495 6.61 -22.92 -3.27
C VAL A 495 5.91 -23.47 -2.03
N ASP A 496 6.67 -24.06 -1.10
CA ASP A 496 6.15 -24.54 0.17
C ASP A 496 7.25 -24.65 1.23
N SER A 497 6.86 -24.68 2.50
CA SER A 497 7.77 -24.93 3.62
C SER A 497 7.00 -25.48 4.82
N PHE A 498 7.43 -26.62 5.35
CA PHE A 498 6.75 -27.33 6.44
C PHE A 498 7.69 -28.27 7.19
N ASN A 499 7.26 -28.74 8.36
CA ASN A 499 7.93 -29.79 9.12
C ASN A 499 7.35 -31.16 8.78
N TRP A 500 8.21 -32.07 8.32
CA TRP A 500 7.83 -33.43 8.00
C TRP A 500 7.89 -34.32 9.24
N SER A 501 6.80 -34.36 10.00
CA SER A 501 6.69 -35.14 11.24
C SER A 501 6.79 -36.65 11.00
N ARG A 502 7.23 -37.40 12.03
CA ARG A 502 7.29 -38.87 12.03
C ARG A 502 5.93 -39.54 11.79
N THR A 503 4.84 -38.83 12.08
CA THR A 503 3.46 -39.31 11.93
C THR A 503 2.83 -38.90 10.61
N SER A 504 3.46 -38.00 9.84
CA SER A 504 2.97 -37.56 8.53
C SER A 504 3.15 -38.67 7.48
N SER A 505 2.37 -38.57 6.40
CA SER A 505 2.53 -39.42 5.20
C SER A 505 4.00 -39.51 4.76
N ASN A 506 4.42 -40.70 4.34
CA ASN A 506 5.76 -40.93 3.79
C ASN A 506 5.94 -40.35 2.39
N LYS A 507 4.87 -39.88 1.76
CA LYS A 507 4.88 -39.22 0.45
C LYS A 507 4.17 -37.87 0.56
N ILE A 508 4.85 -36.81 0.15
CA ILE A 508 4.31 -35.45 0.09
C ILE A 508 4.27 -35.00 -1.36
N MET A 509 3.16 -34.36 -1.75
CA MET A 509 2.96 -33.79 -3.08
C MET A 509 3.16 -32.28 -3.03
N PHE A 510 3.73 -31.71 -4.09
CA PHE A 510 3.80 -30.26 -4.28
C PHE A 510 3.71 -29.93 -5.77
N ALA A 511 3.21 -28.75 -6.09
CA ALA A 511 3.01 -28.31 -7.46
C ALA A 511 4.21 -27.53 -7.99
N VAL A 512 4.56 -27.77 -9.25
CA VAL A 512 5.52 -26.99 -10.02
C VAL A 512 4.79 -26.47 -11.26
N ASP A 513 4.56 -25.16 -11.33
CA ASP A 513 3.88 -24.52 -12.45
C ASP A 513 4.84 -24.20 -13.60
N SER A 514 4.26 -23.80 -14.74
CA SER A 514 5.01 -23.56 -15.98
C SER A 514 5.99 -22.39 -15.94
N SER A 515 5.87 -21.50 -14.94
CA SER A 515 6.78 -20.36 -14.80
C SER A 515 8.09 -20.69 -14.08
N ILE A 516 8.19 -21.86 -13.43
CA ILE A 516 9.36 -22.23 -12.65
C ILE A 516 10.52 -22.65 -13.56
N THR A 517 11.63 -21.92 -13.49
CA THR A 517 12.85 -22.20 -14.27
C THR A 517 13.86 -23.04 -13.50
N VAL A 518 13.90 -22.89 -12.17
CA VAL A 518 14.74 -23.68 -11.26
C VAL A 518 13.93 -24.07 -10.04
N LEU A 519 13.99 -25.34 -9.64
CA LEU A 519 13.37 -25.85 -8.42
C LEU A 519 14.45 -26.31 -7.45
N LYS A 520 14.37 -25.89 -6.19
CA LYS A 520 15.29 -26.27 -5.13
C LYS A 520 14.53 -26.78 -3.91
N ILE A 521 14.87 -27.99 -3.47
CA ILE A 521 14.25 -28.67 -2.32
C ILE A 521 15.35 -28.91 -1.30
N ALA A 522 15.23 -28.30 -0.13
CA ALA A 522 16.10 -28.53 1.02
C ALA A 522 15.35 -29.34 2.07
N VAL A 523 15.97 -30.43 2.54
CA VAL A 523 15.42 -31.33 3.55
C VAL A 523 16.43 -31.46 4.68
N CYS A 524 16.12 -30.91 5.85
CA CYS A 524 17.00 -31.08 6.98
C CYS A 524 16.89 -32.48 7.57
N CYS A 525 18.07 -32.99 7.94
CA CYS A 525 18.23 -33.96 8.99
C CYS A 525 17.64 -35.37 8.69
N PRO A 526 17.64 -35.92 7.46
CA PRO A 526 17.00 -37.22 7.20
C PRO A 526 17.79 -38.44 7.73
N GLY A 527 18.85 -38.22 8.52
CA GLY A 527 19.73 -39.27 9.05
C GLY A 527 20.78 -39.75 8.04
N ALA A 528 21.58 -40.76 8.42
CA ALA A 528 22.79 -41.20 7.70
C ALA A 528 22.54 -41.78 6.29
N ASP A 529 21.30 -42.16 5.93
CA ASP A 529 20.96 -42.84 4.68
C ASP A 529 20.19 -41.95 3.68
N SER A 530 20.66 -40.73 3.37
CA SER A 530 20.19 -39.91 2.22
C SER A 530 18.65 -39.99 1.94
N GLY A 531 17.84 -39.83 2.99
CA GLY A 531 16.55 -40.51 3.19
C GLY A 531 15.34 -40.08 2.37
N VAL A 532 15.52 -39.41 1.21
CA VAL A 532 14.43 -38.97 0.33
C VAL A 532 14.67 -39.28 -1.15
N GLU A 533 13.58 -39.62 -1.83
CA GLU A 533 13.47 -39.85 -3.27
C GLU A 533 12.48 -38.85 -3.88
N LEU A 534 12.83 -38.30 -5.05
CA LEU A 534 11.99 -37.37 -5.81
C LEU A 534 11.40 -38.08 -7.03
N PHE A 535 10.12 -37.86 -7.29
CA PHE A 535 9.43 -38.36 -8.46
C PHE A 535 8.85 -37.20 -9.27
N TYR A 536 9.00 -37.29 -10.58
CA TYR A 536 8.45 -36.39 -11.57
C TYR A 536 6.91 -36.49 -11.65
N PRO A 537 6.24 -35.52 -12.29
CA PRO A 537 4.78 -35.55 -12.47
C PRO A 537 4.24 -36.80 -13.17
N ASN A 538 5.02 -37.41 -14.06
CA ASN A 538 4.68 -38.67 -14.72
C ASN A 538 4.89 -39.93 -13.84
N GLY A 539 5.32 -39.76 -12.58
CA GLY A 539 5.59 -40.84 -11.64
C GLY A 539 6.97 -41.49 -11.77
N THR A 540 7.83 -41.05 -12.71
CA THR A 540 9.19 -41.58 -12.84
C THR A 540 10.10 -41.07 -11.72
N ARG A 541 10.98 -41.93 -11.20
CA ARG A 541 11.94 -41.58 -10.14
C ARG A 541 13.12 -40.81 -10.74
N GLU A 542 13.50 -39.70 -10.11
CA GLU A 542 14.74 -38.99 -10.43
C GLU A 542 15.97 -39.83 -10.01
N THR A 543 16.95 -39.92 -10.91
CA THR A 543 18.20 -40.67 -10.73
C THR A 543 19.44 -39.78 -10.60
N PHE A 544 19.30 -38.46 -10.78
CA PHE A 544 20.35 -37.45 -10.75
C PHE A 544 21.51 -37.74 -11.71
N ALA A 545 21.21 -38.35 -12.85
CA ALA A 545 22.20 -38.70 -13.88
C ALA A 545 22.49 -37.54 -14.85
N SER A 546 21.60 -36.54 -14.90
CA SER A 546 21.72 -35.36 -15.76
C SER A 546 22.42 -34.21 -15.05
N ARG A 547 23.15 -33.36 -15.78
CA ARG A 547 23.70 -32.10 -15.26
C ARG A 547 22.60 -31.09 -14.85
N LEU A 548 21.38 -31.27 -15.34
CA LEU A 548 20.21 -30.44 -15.02
C LEU A 548 19.55 -30.83 -13.68
N SER A 549 19.96 -31.94 -13.07
CA SER A 549 19.36 -32.46 -11.83
C SER A 549 20.48 -32.82 -10.85
N GLN A 550 20.59 -32.12 -9.73
CA GLN A 550 21.66 -32.33 -8.77
C GLN A 550 21.10 -32.66 -7.38
N LYS A 551 21.79 -33.55 -6.66
CA LYS A 551 21.53 -33.87 -5.25
C LYS A 551 22.82 -33.72 -4.46
N LEU A 552 22.77 -32.91 -3.42
CA LEU A 552 23.85 -32.68 -2.47
C LEU A 552 23.43 -33.15 -1.09
N VAL A 553 24.36 -33.78 -0.36
CA VAL A 553 24.20 -34.09 1.06
C VAL A 553 25.26 -33.31 1.82
N THR A 554 24.86 -32.43 2.73
CA THR A 554 25.77 -31.57 3.49
C THR A 554 26.34 -32.30 4.71
N ASN A 555 27.43 -31.77 5.27
CA ASN A 555 28.04 -32.27 6.50
C ASN A 555 27.12 -32.20 7.74
N ARG A 556 26.01 -31.44 7.65
CA ARG A 556 24.98 -31.34 8.69
C ARG A 556 23.81 -32.30 8.47
N ASN A 557 23.97 -33.31 7.61
CA ASN A 557 22.90 -34.21 7.16
C ASN A 557 21.71 -33.43 6.57
N GLU A 558 21.94 -32.42 5.74
CA GLU A 558 20.87 -31.79 4.95
C GLU A 558 20.94 -32.31 3.52
N VAL A 559 19.79 -32.65 2.94
CA VAL A 559 19.70 -33.07 1.54
C VAL A 559 19.15 -31.90 0.73
N ILE A 560 19.92 -31.44 -0.26
CA ILE A 560 19.52 -30.38 -1.18
C ILE A 560 19.38 -30.99 -2.58
N ILE A 561 18.22 -30.82 -3.20
CA ILE A 561 17.94 -31.22 -4.57
C ILE A 561 17.72 -29.96 -5.40
N SER A 562 18.34 -29.86 -6.58
CA SER A 562 18.17 -28.76 -7.53
C SER A 562 17.84 -29.31 -8.92
N LEU A 563 16.76 -28.82 -9.52
CA LEU A 563 16.33 -29.17 -10.88
C LEU A 563 16.29 -27.90 -11.74
N GLN A 564 16.96 -27.94 -12.89
CA GLN A 564 16.97 -26.91 -13.91
C GLN A 564 15.92 -27.26 -14.98
N ARG A 565 15.06 -26.29 -15.31
CA ARG A 565 13.92 -26.44 -16.25
C ARG A 565 13.04 -27.66 -15.92
N PRO A 566 12.51 -27.75 -14.70
CA PRO A 566 11.67 -28.88 -14.30
C PRO A 566 10.38 -28.94 -15.16
N PRO A 567 9.99 -30.12 -15.68
CA PRO A 567 8.68 -30.29 -16.31
C PRO A 567 7.55 -29.89 -15.36
N PRO A 568 6.59 -29.06 -15.77
CA PRO A 568 5.55 -28.60 -14.86
C PRO A 568 4.56 -29.74 -14.53
N GLY A 569 4.01 -29.72 -13.31
CA GLY A 569 3.07 -30.70 -12.80
C GLY A 569 3.23 -30.99 -11.30
N GLY A 570 2.53 -32.03 -10.82
CA GLY A 570 2.57 -32.45 -9.42
C GLY A 570 3.75 -33.37 -9.13
N TYR A 571 4.77 -32.85 -8.45
CA TYR A 571 5.91 -33.64 -7.99
C TYR A 571 5.60 -34.34 -6.68
N SER A 572 6.36 -35.40 -6.38
CA SER A 572 6.27 -36.06 -5.09
C SER A 572 7.62 -36.34 -4.46
N LEU A 573 7.75 -36.01 -3.18
CA LEU A 573 8.91 -36.31 -2.35
C LEU A 573 8.54 -37.46 -1.41
N GLN A 574 9.34 -38.53 -1.40
CA GLN A 574 9.07 -39.74 -0.63
C GLN A 574 10.24 -40.10 0.29
N ARG A 575 9.96 -40.56 1.51
CA ARG A 575 10.99 -41.12 2.40
C ARG A 575 11.46 -42.49 1.88
N LYS A 576 12.78 -42.69 1.85
CA LYS A 576 13.42 -43.92 1.36
C LYS A 576 13.36 -45.10 2.35
N SER A 577 13.32 -44.81 3.65
CA SER A 577 13.42 -45.82 4.73
C SER A 577 12.12 -45.89 5.56
N SER A 578 11.85 -47.06 6.15
CA SER A 578 10.83 -47.29 7.19
C SER A 578 11.13 -46.58 8.51
N THR A 579 12.32 -45.99 8.68
CA THR A 579 12.62 -45.11 9.80
C THR A 579 11.96 -43.74 9.56
N ASN A 580 10.84 -43.51 10.25
CA ASN A 580 10.17 -42.21 10.32
C ASN A 580 11.08 -41.21 11.04
N TRP A 581 11.99 -40.57 10.29
CA TRP A 581 12.73 -39.40 10.74
C TRP A 581 11.84 -38.16 10.66
N ALA A 582 12.16 -37.14 11.44
CA ALA A 582 11.50 -35.84 11.39
C ALA A 582 12.51 -34.76 11.04
N GLY A 583 12.09 -33.80 10.22
CA GLY A 583 12.91 -32.68 9.81
C GLY A 583 12.10 -31.64 9.03
N SER A 584 12.69 -30.49 8.77
CA SER A 584 12.07 -29.44 7.96
C SER A 584 12.29 -29.69 6.47
N VAL A 585 11.30 -29.33 5.66
CA VAL A 585 11.36 -29.33 4.20
C VAL A 585 11.07 -27.91 3.74
N ASN A 586 11.95 -27.37 2.89
CA ASN A 586 11.79 -26.08 2.27
C ASN A 586 11.90 -26.23 0.76
N ILE A 587 10.85 -25.83 0.04
CA ILE A 587 10.75 -25.92 -1.42
C ILE A 587 10.72 -24.49 -1.96
N THR A 588 11.78 -24.14 -2.67
CA THR A 588 11.98 -22.83 -3.27
C THR A 588 12.15 -22.97 -4.77
N ALA A 589 11.86 -21.90 -5.50
CA ALA A 589 11.98 -21.91 -6.95
C ALA A 589 12.41 -20.54 -7.49
N GLN A 590 12.92 -20.54 -8.71
CA GLN A 590 13.09 -19.34 -9.53
C GLN A 590 11.89 -19.22 -10.46
N SER A 591 11.16 -18.10 -10.39
CA SER A 591 9.93 -17.87 -11.14
C SER A 591 9.70 -16.36 -11.35
N PRO A 592 9.32 -15.91 -12.55
CA PRO A 592 8.93 -14.52 -12.77
C PRO A 592 7.59 -14.17 -12.10
N VAL A 593 6.82 -15.18 -11.66
CA VAL A 593 5.54 -15.01 -10.96
C VAL A 593 5.80 -14.74 -9.49
N LYS A 594 5.63 -13.49 -9.08
CA LYS A 594 5.86 -13.04 -7.71
C LYS A 594 4.54 -12.71 -7.03
N GLN A 595 4.43 -13.06 -5.75
CA GLN A 595 3.32 -12.64 -4.91
C GLN A 595 3.75 -11.57 -3.91
N GLU A 596 2.84 -10.66 -3.61
CA GLU A 596 2.98 -9.66 -2.57
C GLU A 596 1.66 -9.55 -1.81
N THR A 597 1.74 -9.57 -0.48
CA THR A 597 0.56 -9.52 0.38
C THR A 597 0.47 -8.16 1.06
N GLU A 598 -0.70 -7.56 1.00
CA GLU A 598 -1.09 -6.39 1.75
C GLU A 598 -2.23 -6.76 2.71
N ILE A 599 -2.11 -6.32 3.97
CA ILE A 599 -3.20 -6.41 4.94
C ILE A 599 -3.89 -5.06 4.96
N LEU A 600 -5.19 -5.04 4.72
CA LEU A 600 -6.00 -3.84 4.70
C LEU A 600 -6.92 -3.80 5.91
N GLU A 601 -7.08 -2.60 6.46
CA GLU A 601 -8.02 -2.32 7.55
C GLU A 601 -9.23 -1.57 6.98
N TYR A 602 -10.44 -2.05 7.27
CA TYR A 602 -11.65 -1.31 6.93
C TYR A 602 -11.81 -0.10 7.84
N THR A 603 -12.04 1.07 7.25
CA THR A 603 -12.25 2.31 7.99
C THR A 603 -13.67 2.80 7.80
N GLU A 604 -14.16 3.59 8.75
CA GLU A 604 -15.48 4.25 8.68
C GLU A 604 -15.62 5.16 7.44
N THR A 605 -14.51 5.62 6.88
CA THR A 605 -14.47 6.45 5.66
C THR A 605 -14.65 5.66 4.35
N GLY A 606 -14.71 4.33 4.43
CA GLY A 606 -14.78 3.44 3.25
C GLY A 606 -13.45 3.25 2.55
N ALA A 607 -12.42 3.97 2.99
CA ALA A 607 -11.06 3.73 2.57
C ALA A 607 -10.54 2.40 3.14
N LEU A 608 -9.67 1.77 2.35
CA LEU A 608 -8.95 0.54 2.69
C LEU A 608 -7.44 0.81 2.71
N PRO A 609 -6.93 1.55 3.71
CA PRO A 609 -5.49 1.74 3.88
C PRO A 609 -4.81 0.42 4.23
N THR A 610 -3.53 0.32 3.87
CA THR A 610 -2.69 -0.79 4.33
C THR A 610 -2.46 -0.64 5.83
N LEU A 611 -2.60 -1.74 6.57
CA LEU A 611 -2.38 -1.81 8.00
C LEU A 611 -0.95 -1.34 8.32
N LYS A 612 -0.85 -0.35 9.21
CA LYS A 612 0.42 0.11 9.77
C LYS A 612 0.76 -0.76 11.00
N GLY A 613 1.81 -1.56 10.91
CA GLY A 613 2.25 -2.45 12.00
C GLY A 613 1.70 -3.88 11.87
N SER A 614 1.57 -4.56 13.02
CA SER A 614 1.19 -5.97 13.12
C SER A 614 -0.33 -6.15 13.24
N PRO A 615 -0.92 -7.22 12.67
CA PRO A 615 -2.36 -7.48 12.79
C PRO A 615 -2.76 -7.81 14.23
N VAL A 616 -3.88 -7.24 14.66
CA VAL A 616 -4.44 -7.50 16.00
C VAL A 616 -5.14 -8.86 16.04
N ALA A 617 -4.79 -9.72 17.00
CA ALA A 617 -5.40 -11.03 17.18
C ALA A 617 -6.93 -10.92 17.39
N GLY A 618 -7.68 -11.86 16.82
CA GLY A 618 -9.15 -11.89 16.91
C GLY A 618 -9.87 -10.86 16.04
N LYS A 619 -9.17 -9.90 15.42
CA LYS A 619 -9.78 -8.92 14.51
C LYS A 619 -9.78 -9.42 13.06
N ASN A 620 -10.82 -9.05 12.33
CA ASN A 620 -10.94 -9.34 10.90
C ASN A 620 -10.13 -8.32 10.08
N TYR A 621 -9.32 -8.82 9.15
CA TYR A 621 -8.65 -7.99 8.15
C TYR A 621 -8.88 -8.56 6.75
N THR A 622 -8.78 -7.68 5.76
CA THR A 622 -8.83 -8.06 4.35
C THR A 622 -7.40 -8.23 3.84
N PHE A 623 -7.08 -9.40 3.31
CA PHE A 623 -5.77 -9.73 2.76
C PHE A 623 -5.85 -9.61 1.24
N TYR A 624 -5.11 -8.67 0.67
CA TYR A 624 -4.92 -8.55 -0.77
C TYR A 624 -3.61 -9.23 -1.15
N VAL A 625 -3.68 -10.14 -2.12
CA VAL A 625 -2.51 -10.80 -2.69
C VAL A 625 -2.41 -10.36 -4.15
N ASN A 626 -1.43 -9.50 -4.43
CA ASN A 626 -1.05 -9.13 -5.79
C ASN A 626 -0.15 -10.21 -6.35
N ILE A 627 -0.51 -10.78 -7.50
CA ILE A 627 0.27 -11.78 -8.22
C ILE A 627 0.73 -11.17 -9.54
N TYR A 628 2.01 -10.88 -9.60
CA TYR A 628 2.64 -10.29 -10.77
C TYR A 628 3.04 -11.37 -11.77
N ASN A 629 2.97 -11.06 -13.07
CA ASN A 629 3.34 -11.95 -14.19
C ASN A 629 2.63 -13.31 -14.24
N LEU A 630 1.50 -13.49 -13.55
CA LEU A 630 0.75 -14.76 -13.60
C LEU A 630 0.15 -15.05 -14.98
N GLY A 631 -0.12 -14.00 -15.77
CA GLY A 631 -0.84 -14.06 -17.04
C GLY A 631 -2.34 -13.83 -16.86
N GLU A 632 -3.03 -13.41 -17.93
CA GLU A 632 -4.44 -13.01 -17.90
C GLU A 632 -5.40 -14.17 -17.58
N ASN A 633 -5.03 -15.41 -17.94
CA ASN A 633 -5.82 -16.60 -17.66
C ASN A 633 -5.50 -17.23 -16.29
N GLY A 634 -4.52 -16.67 -15.58
CA GLY A 634 -4.14 -17.14 -14.27
C GLY A 634 -5.24 -16.90 -13.24
N THR A 635 -5.40 -17.84 -12.32
CA THR A 635 -6.38 -17.73 -11.23
C THR A 635 -5.74 -17.81 -9.87
N CYS A 636 -6.45 -17.29 -8.89
CA CYS A 636 -6.18 -17.52 -7.48
C CYS A 636 -7.47 -17.95 -6.80
N ASN A 637 -7.43 -19.13 -6.22
CA ASN A 637 -8.63 -19.83 -5.78
C ASN A 637 -8.71 -19.87 -4.26
N ASP A 638 -7.58 -20.06 -3.58
CA ASP A 638 -7.54 -20.31 -2.14
C ASP A 638 -6.37 -19.58 -1.48
N LEU A 639 -6.64 -18.91 -0.37
CA LEU A 639 -5.63 -18.37 0.53
C LEU A 639 -5.69 -19.14 1.85
N ILE A 640 -4.54 -19.68 2.23
CA ILE A 640 -4.39 -20.61 3.35
C ILE A 640 -3.47 -19.97 4.38
N LEU A 641 -3.92 -19.89 5.64
CA LEU A 641 -3.08 -19.53 6.77
C LEU A 641 -2.43 -20.80 7.30
N THR A 642 -1.11 -20.81 7.43
CA THR A 642 -0.37 -21.92 8.02
C THR A 642 0.37 -21.47 9.27
N ASP A 643 0.53 -22.34 10.25
CA ASP A 643 1.50 -22.11 11.33
C ASP A 643 2.96 -22.20 10.81
N MET A 644 3.92 -21.99 11.71
CA MET A 644 5.35 -22.09 11.38
C MET A 644 5.83 -23.53 11.13
N LEU A 645 5.02 -24.54 11.46
CA LEU A 645 5.27 -25.95 11.17
C LEU A 645 4.68 -26.36 9.80
N GLY A 646 3.92 -25.47 9.15
CA GLY A 646 3.24 -25.73 7.87
C GLY A 646 1.86 -26.38 8.01
N ASN A 647 1.31 -26.50 9.21
CA ASN A 647 -0.07 -26.98 9.40
C ASN A 647 -1.06 -25.88 9.01
N GLU A 648 -2.12 -26.26 8.32
CA GLU A 648 -3.22 -25.36 7.97
C GLU A 648 -4.02 -24.94 9.21
N LEU A 649 -4.21 -23.63 9.37
CA LEU A 649 -5.05 -23.02 10.41
C LEU A 649 -6.41 -22.64 9.84
N PHE A 650 -6.41 -22.01 8.66
CA PHE A 650 -7.61 -21.58 7.96
C PHE A 650 -7.37 -21.67 6.46
N ASN A 651 -8.44 -21.94 5.71
CA ASN A 651 -8.46 -21.90 4.26
C ASN A 651 -9.73 -21.20 3.81
N VAL A 652 -9.58 -20.19 2.96
CA VAL A 652 -10.67 -19.37 2.45
C VAL A 652 -10.53 -19.25 0.94
N HIS A 653 -11.64 -19.52 0.24
CA HIS A 653 -11.74 -19.24 -1.18
C HIS A 653 -11.57 -17.73 -1.43
N THR A 654 -10.62 -17.37 -2.30
CA THR A 654 -10.35 -15.99 -2.64
C THR A 654 -11.35 -15.47 -3.66
N ILE A 655 -11.61 -14.17 -3.61
CA ILE A 655 -12.30 -13.47 -4.67
C ILE A 655 -11.24 -12.81 -5.54
N GLN A 656 -11.15 -13.25 -6.80
CA GLN A 656 -10.27 -12.63 -7.78
C GLN A 656 -10.89 -11.29 -8.22
N THR A 657 -10.16 -10.21 -7.93
CA THR A 657 -10.48 -8.85 -8.33
C THR A 657 -9.76 -8.50 -9.62
N THR A 658 -10.41 -7.73 -10.50
CA THR A 658 -9.83 -7.33 -11.79
C THR A 658 -8.96 -6.09 -11.60
N ASN A 659 -7.73 -6.27 -11.14
CA ASN A 659 -6.74 -5.20 -11.08
C ASN A 659 -6.20 -4.91 -12.50
N PHE A 660 -6.00 -3.64 -12.84
CA PHE A 660 -5.61 -3.18 -14.19
C PHE A 660 -4.22 -3.70 -14.61
N MET A 661 -3.30 -3.92 -13.67
CA MET A 661 -1.90 -4.27 -13.96
C MET A 661 -1.56 -5.73 -13.66
N THR A 662 -2.23 -6.35 -12.68
CA THR A 662 -1.85 -7.67 -12.16
C THR A 662 -3.09 -8.48 -11.82
N VAL A 663 -2.93 -9.79 -11.60
CA VAL A 663 -3.97 -10.56 -10.91
C VAL A 663 -3.95 -10.16 -9.44
N ARG A 664 -5.12 -9.91 -8.84
CA ARG A 664 -5.24 -9.63 -7.41
C ARG A 664 -6.37 -10.45 -6.80
N CYS A 665 -6.12 -10.95 -5.61
CA CYS A 665 -7.00 -11.85 -4.89
C CYS A 665 -7.27 -11.27 -3.51
N ALA A 666 -8.52 -11.32 -3.07
CA ALA A 666 -8.93 -10.86 -1.76
C ALA A 666 -9.48 -12.02 -0.92
N ALA A 667 -9.12 -12.06 0.36
CA ALA A 667 -9.77 -12.90 1.35
C ALA A 667 -9.85 -12.19 2.70
N ILE A 668 -10.83 -12.54 3.51
CA ILE A 668 -11.00 -11.98 4.86
C ILE A 668 -10.74 -13.08 5.88
N PHE A 669 -9.86 -12.79 6.84
CA PHE A 669 -9.56 -13.70 7.95
C PHE A 669 -9.73 -13.01 9.29
N THR A 670 -10.22 -13.78 10.26
CA THR A 670 -10.03 -13.46 11.67
C THR A 670 -8.59 -13.81 12.03
N THR A 671 -7.82 -12.82 12.47
CA THR A 671 -6.40 -13.01 12.80
C THR A 671 -6.25 -14.04 13.93
N PRO A 672 -5.45 -15.10 13.77
CA PRO A 672 -5.21 -16.07 14.84
C PRO A 672 -4.45 -15.42 16.01
N ASN A 673 -4.45 -16.08 17.17
CA ASN A 673 -3.66 -15.69 18.34
C ASN A 673 -2.24 -16.28 18.34
N GLN A 674 -1.75 -16.72 17.18
CA GLN A 674 -0.45 -17.34 17.02
C GLN A 674 0.21 -16.89 15.70
N VAL A 675 1.54 -16.97 15.64
CA VAL A 675 2.33 -16.62 14.45
C VAL A 675 1.89 -17.48 13.27
N PHE A 676 1.73 -16.85 12.11
CA PHE A 676 1.27 -17.52 10.89
C PHE A 676 1.96 -17.01 9.63
N GLN A 677 1.86 -17.80 8.58
CA GLN A 677 2.28 -17.48 7.21
C GLN A 677 1.10 -17.69 6.27
N LEU A 678 1.20 -17.12 5.07
CA LEU A 678 0.18 -17.27 4.02
C LEU A 678 0.68 -18.21 2.93
N LYS A 679 -0.20 -19.04 2.39
CA LYS A 679 0.02 -19.87 1.20
C LYS A 679 -1.14 -19.66 0.24
N LEU A 680 -0.83 -19.29 -0.99
CA LEU A 680 -1.79 -19.05 -2.05
C LEU A 680 -1.79 -20.23 -3.02
N ASN A 681 -2.97 -20.73 -3.38
CA ASN A 681 -3.17 -21.71 -4.43
C ASN A 681 -4.05 -21.16 -5.55
N GLY A 682 -3.75 -21.55 -6.77
CA GLY A 682 -4.46 -21.11 -7.96
C GLY A 682 -4.03 -21.91 -9.19
N THR A 683 -4.27 -21.35 -10.38
CA THR A 683 -3.73 -21.90 -11.63
C THR A 683 -2.91 -20.86 -12.37
N ASP A 684 -1.85 -21.31 -13.04
CA ASP A 684 -1.08 -20.48 -13.96
C ASP A 684 -1.86 -20.22 -15.27
N ASN A 685 -1.25 -19.43 -16.17
CA ASN A 685 -1.85 -19.07 -17.46
C ASN A 685 -2.16 -20.28 -18.37
N ASN A 686 -1.59 -21.45 -18.10
CA ASN A 686 -1.80 -22.70 -18.83
C ASN A 686 -2.80 -23.64 -18.13
N GLY A 687 -3.40 -23.20 -17.02
CA GLY A 687 -4.36 -23.99 -16.23
C GLY A 687 -3.71 -25.03 -15.30
N LEU A 688 -2.38 -25.01 -15.12
CA LEU A 688 -1.70 -25.89 -14.17
C LEU A 688 -1.74 -25.32 -12.76
N ILE A 689 -1.79 -26.20 -11.76
CA ILE A 689 -1.84 -25.78 -10.35
C ILE A 689 -0.56 -25.00 -10.01
N PHE A 690 -0.76 -23.81 -9.46
CA PHE A 690 0.28 -22.96 -8.92
C PHE A 690 0.09 -22.84 -7.41
N SER A 691 1.19 -22.93 -6.66
CA SER A 691 1.20 -22.73 -5.22
C SER A 691 2.40 -21.88 -4.81
N ARG A 692 2.16 -20.87 -3.97
CA ARG A 692 3.22 -20.02 -3.42
C ARG A 692 2.99 -19.73 -1.96
N LYS A 693 4.02 -19.91 -1.15
CA LYS A 693 4.05 -19.46 0.24
C LYS A 693 4.67 -18.06 0.34
N SER A 694 4.06 -17.21 1.15
CA SER A 694 4.56 -15.87 1.39
C SER A 694 5.86 -15.94 2.18
N SER A 695 6.82 -15.08 1.83
CA SER A 695 8.02 -14.89 2.64
C SER A 695 7.75 -14.09 3.92
N LEU A 696 6.58 -13.45 4.03
CA LEU A 696 6.18 -12.69 5.20
C LEU A 696 5.69 -13.63 6.30
N VAL A 697 6.17 -13.36 7.52
CA VAL A 697 5.70 -13.99 8.75
C VAL A 697 4.91 -12.97 9.53
N PHE A 698 3.64 -13.27 9.77
CA PHE A 698 2.74 -12.39 10.49
C PHE A 698 2.75 -12.78 11.96
N LYS A 699 3.04 -11.80 12.82
CA LYS A 699 3.01 -11.94 14.28
C LYS A 699 1.82 -11.16 14.81
N PRO A 700 0.71 -11.83 15.15
CA PRO A 700 -0.43 -11.17 15.78
C PRO A 700 -0.04 -10.52 17.10
N THR A 701 -0.72 -9.43 17.45
CA THR A 701 -0.55 -8.73 18.71
C THR A 701 -1.89 -8.52 19.41
N ASN A 702 -1.85 -8.36 20.73
CA ASN A 702 -3.01 -7.98 21.56
C ASN A 702 -3.01 -6.47 21.86
N VAL A 703 -2.33 -5.68 21.03
CA VAL A 703 -2.22 -4.23 21.16
C VAL A 703 -2.63 -3.56 19.86
N LYS A 704 -3.62 -2.68 19.95
CA LYS A 704 -3.91 -1.72 18.89
C LYS A 704 -3.21 -0.41 19.23
N PHE A 705 -2.49 0.13 18.24
CA PHE A 705 -1.62 1.27 18.44
C PHE A 705 -1.86 2.32 17.36
N ARG A 706 -1.97 3.59 17.79
CA ARG A 706 -2.20 4.73 16.89
C ARG A 706 -1.25 5.86 17.26
N ILE A 707 -0.80 6.59 16.25
CA ILE A 707 0.03 7.78 16.40
C ILE A 707 -0.62 8.90 15.60
N VAL A 708 -0.63 10.09 16.18
CA VAL A 708 -0.94 11.33 15.50
C VAL A 708 0.26 12.28 15.68
N SER A 709 0.60 12.97 14.60
CA SER A 709 1.73 13.88 14.56
C SER A 709 1.46 15.01 13.56
N PRO A 710 2.06 16.19 13.78
CA PRO A 710 2.18 17.25 12.78
C PRO A 710 2.68 16.75 11.42
N GLU A 711 2.33 17.47 10.34
CA GLU A 711 2.86 17.22 8.99
C GLU A 711 4.26 17.79 8.80
N SER A 712 4.52 18.89 9.49
CA SER A 712 5.77 19.62 9.42
C SER A 712 6.40 19.81 10.80
N ALA A 713 7.71 20.02 10.82
CA ALA A 713 8.46 20.27 12.03
C ALA A 713 9.31 21.53 11.85
N VAL A 714 9.09 22.53 12.71
CA VAL A 714 9.87 23.77 12.67
C VAL A 714 11.20 23.58 13.39
N ILE A 715 12.31 23.91 12.72
CA ILE A 715 13.66 23.76 13.26
C ILE A 715 13.80 24.58 14.56
N GLY A 716 14.29 23.94 15.62
CA GLY A 716 14.48 24.59 16.92
C GLY A 716 13.21 24.84 17.74
N LYS A 717 12.02 24.51 17.21
CA LYS A 717 10.75 24.54 17.96
C LYS A 717 10.36 23.14 18.41
N GLU A 718 9.60 23.08 19.49
CA GLU A 718 9.06 21.81 19.99
C GLU A 718 7.83 21.41 19.16
N MET A 719 7.75 20.13 18.82
CA MET A 719 6.59 19.48 18.23
C MET A 719 6.11 18.38 19.18
N LEU A 720 4.79 18.24 19.30
CA LEU A 720 4.16 17.19 20.11
C LEU A 720 3.69 16.06 19.20
N ILE A 721 3.86 14.83 19.69
CA ILE A 721 3.40 13.62 19.01
C ILE A 721 2.54 12.84 19.98
N TYR A 722 1.27 12.64 19.64
CA TYR A 722 0.32 11.91 20.47
C TYR A 722 0.22 10.46 20.03
N TYR A 723 -0.04 9.58 20.99
CA TYR A 723 -0.29 8.17 20.69
C TYR A 723 -1.32 7.56 21.64
N GLU A 724 -1.98 6.52 21.14
CA GLU A 724 -2.97 5.71 21.88
C GLU A 724 -2.54 4.24 21.87
N VAL A 725 -2.56 3.63 23.05
CA VAL A 725 -2.31 2.20 23.26
C VAL A 725 -3.58 1.56 23.80
N GLU A 726 -4.21 0.70 23.00
CA GLU A 726 -5.39 -0.07 23.38
C GLU A 726 -4.99 -1.53 23.63
N ASN A 727 -5.33 -2.04 24.83
CA ASN A 727 -5.10 -3.44 25.18
C ASN A 727 -6.29 -4.29 24.72
N THR A 728 -6.16 -4.99 23.61
CA THR A 728 -7.20 -5.87 23.08
C THR A 728 -7.12 -7.29 23.63
N GLY A 729 -6.18 -7.56 24.55
CA GLY A 729 -6.03 -8.83 25.24
C GLY A 729 -7.07 -9.03 26.35
N THR A 730 -7.12 -10.24 26.89
CA THR A 730 -8.04 -10.62 27.98
C THR A 730 -7.45 -10.40 29.38
N ILE A 731 -6.19 -9.97 29.48
CA ILE A 731 -5.49 -9.75 30.74
C ILE A 731 -4.89 -8.34 30.77
N ASN A 732 -4.70 -7.83 31.99
CA ASN A 732 -4.02 -6.56 32.21
C ASN A 732 -2.55 -6.70 31.83
N GLU A 733 -2.03 -5.74 31.07
CA GLU A 733 -0.63 -5.75 30.66
C GLU A 733 0.03 -4.41 30.85
N THR A 734 1.35 -4.47 30.99
CA THR A 734 2.21 -3.29 31.03
C THR A 734 2.96 -3.18 29.72
N TYR A 735 2.81 -2.04 29.05
CA TYR A 735 3.48 -1.69 27.83
C TYR A 735 4.53 -0.61 28.09
N GLU A 736 5.64 -0.69 27.39
CA GLU A 736 6.62 0.39 27.32
C GLU A 736 6.63 0.95 25.90
N VAL A 737 6.36 2.25 25.75
CA VAL A 737 6.36 2.93 24.46
C VAL A 737 7.64 3.73 24.38
N ALA A 738 8.42 3.52 23.31
CA ALA A 738 9.65 4.25 23.07
C ALA A 738 9.64 4.92 21.71
N ILE A 739 10.28 6.08 21.62
CA ILE A 739 10.47 6.82 20.39
C ILE A 739 11.95 6.82 20.00
N THR A 740 12.21 6.70 18.71
CA THR A 740 13.54 6.80 18.11
C THR A 740 13.46 7.68 16.88
N ASP A 741 14.44 8.54 16.68
CA ASP A 741 14.58 9.39 15.51
C ASP A 741 15.91 9.10 14.79
N ASP A 742 16.11 9.72 13.63
CA ASP A 742 17.36 9.67 12.84
C ASP A 742 18.51 10.52 13.41
N SER A 743 18.49 10.77 14.73
CA SER A 743 19.45 11.60 15.48
C SER A 743 19.46 13.08 15.08
N THR A 744 18.36 13.56 14.53
CA THR A 744 18.17 14.95 14.09
C THR A 744 17.24 15.76 14.98
N ALA A 745 16.73 15.17 16.07
CA ALA A 745 15.91 15.84 17.07
C ALA A 745 16.35 15.50 18.50
N THR A 746 16.14 16.42 19.43
CA THR A 746 16.14 16.09 20.86
C THR A 746 14.75 15.61 21.26
N VAL A 747 14.67 14.48 21.97
CA VAL A 747 13.40 13.83 22.30
C VAL A 747 13.22 13.66 23.81
N LEU A 748 12.07 14.08 24.35
CA LEU A 748 11.76 14.01 25.77
C LEU A 748 10.29 13.61 26.05
N PRO A 749 10.03 12.64 26.94
CA PRO A 749 10.94 11.56 27.35
C PRO A 749 11.19 10.57 26.20
N ILE A 750 12.23 9.74 26.26
CA ILE A 750 12.50 8.74 25.19
C ILE A 750 11.62 7.49 25.34
N ARG A 751 11.15 7.21 26.56
CA ARG A 751 10.34 6.03 26.94
C ARG A 751 9.23 6.43 27.91
N ARG A 752 8.09 5.76 27.81
CA ARG A 752 6.96 5.87 28.74
C ARG A 752 6.37 4.50 29.02
N GLN A 753 5.93 4.27 30.25
CA GLN A 753 5.31 3.02 30.68
C GLN A 753 3.81 3.21 30.89
N HIS A 754 3.02 2.24 30.44
CA HIS A 754 1.57 2.23 30.53
C HIS A 754 1.12 0.88 31.08
N THR A 755 0.37 0.87 32.18
CA THR A 755 -0.36 -0.33 32.61
C THR A 755 -1.81 -0.17 32.19
N VAL A 756 -2.26 -1.05 31.30
CA VAL A 756 -3.56 -0.94 30.62
C VAL A 756 -4.38 -2.19 30.92
N PHE A 757 -5.58 -1.99 31.47
CA PHE A 757 -6.50 -3.10 31.75
C PHE A 757 -7.01 -3.71 30.44
N ALA A 758 -7.48 -4.95 30.51
CA ALA A 758 -8.08 -5.63 29.35
C ALA A 758 -9.27 -4.82 28.79
N GLY A 759 -9.20 -4.46 27.51
CA GLY A 759 -10.21 -3.65 26.81
C GLY A 759 -10.04 -2.13 26.96
N ASP A 760 -9.13 -1.66 27.81
CA ASP A 760 -8.93 -0.22 28.05
C ASP A 760 -7.92 0.41 27.07
N ILE A 761 -7.98 1.74 26.99
CA ILE A 761 -7.09 2.59 26.19
C ILE A 761 -6.26 3.47 27.13
N SER A 762 -4.98 3.65 26.82
CA SER A 762 -4.10 4.59 27.49
C SER A 762 -3.40 5.50 26.48
N ASN A 763 -3.37 6.79 26.79
CA ASN A 763 -2.83 7.81 25.90
C ASN A 763 -1.49 8.34 26.43
N GLY A 764 -0.63 8.79 25.53
CA GLY A 764 0.63 9.45 25.88
C GLY A 764 1.13 10.37 24.78
N SER A 765 2.22 11.06 25.07
CA SER A 765 2.83 11.97 24.10
C SER A 765 4.35 12.06 24.24
N PHE A 766 5.01 12.38 23.13
CA PHE A 766 6.42 12.71 23.06
C PHE A 766 6.61 14.15 22.59
N THR A 767 7.60 14.83 23.16
CA THR A 767 8.04 16.14 22.66
C THR A 767 9.33 15.95 21.89
N LEU A 768 9.35 16.37 20.63
CA LEU A 768 10.54 16.39 19.79
C LEU A 768 10.90 17.83 19.50
N LYS A 769 12.19 18.12 19.41
CA LYS A 769 12.68 19.42 18.95
C LYS A 769 13.74 19.18 17.89
N PRO A 770 13.44 19.43 16.60
CA PRO A 770 14.40 19.25 15.52
C PRO A 770 15.63 20.15 15.74
N THR A 771 16.82 19.60 15.57
CA THR A 771 18.10 20.28 15.78
C THR A 771 18.95 20.37 14.51
N SER A 772 18.59 19.64 13.45
CA SER A 772 19.31 19.65 12.18
C SER A 772 18.59 20.47 11.11
N SER A 773 19.34 20.93 10.10
CA SER A 773 18.81 21.56 8.89
C SER A 773 18.51 20.53 7.77
N SER A 774 18.22 19.28 8.12
CA SER A 774 17.79 18.27 7.16
C SER A 774 16.44 18.69 6.55
N VAL A 775 16.09 18.20 5.36
CA VAL A 775 14.79 18.51 4.72
C VAL A 775 13.65 17.68 5.33
N ILE A 776 13.97 16.54 5.93
CA ILE A 776 13.01 15.61 6.52
C ILE A 776 13.48 15.16 7.91
N LEU A 777 12.52 14.89 8.78
CA LEU A 777 12.69 14.22 10.07
C LEU A 777 12.00 12.86 10.00
N LYS A 778 12.75 11.78 10.24
CA LYS A 778 12.17 10.43 10.36
C LYS A 778 12.20 9.99 11.81
N PHE A 779 11.05 9.55 12.31
CA PHE A 779 10.94 8.95 13.64
C PHE A 779 10.07 7.69 13.61
N SER A 780 10.31 6.81 14.57
CA SER A 780 9.50 5.63 14.80
C SER A 780 9.13 5.52 16.28
N ILE A 781 7.87 5.18 16.54
CA ILE A 781 7.40 4.86 17.89
C ILE A 781 7.11 3.37 17.95
N THR A 782 7.70 2.72 18.94
CA THR A 782 7.67 1.28 19.12
C THR A 782 7.07 0.96 20.48
N VAL A 783 6.13 0.01 20.49
CA VAL A 783 5.50 -0.53 21.69
C VAL A 783 6.16 -1.86 22.04
N TYR A 784 6.62 -1.97 23.28
CA TYR A 784 7.22 -3.15 23.85
C TYR A 784 6.30 -3.74 24.91
N LEU A 785 6.28 -5.07 25.02
CA LEU A 785 5.68 -5.74 26.15
C LEU A 785 6.62 -5.61 27.36
N GLY A 786 6.18 -4.92 28.42
CA GLY A 786 7.05 -4.47 29.51
C GLY A 786 7.78 -5.60 30.26
N LYS A 787 7.23 -6.81 30.28
CA LYS A 787 7.85 -7.97 30.95
C LYS A 787 8.97 -8.62 30.13
N THR A 788 8.85 -8.63 28.80
CA THR A 788 9.75 -9.37 27.90
C THR A 788 10.61 -8.48 27.03
N SER A 789 10.32 -7.16 26.98
CA SER A 789 10.89 -6.21 26.02
C SER A 789 10.71 -6.67 24.56
N GLU A 790 9.70 -7.50 24.28
CA GLU A 790 9.36 -7.91 22.92
C GLU A 790 8.60 -6.79 22.20
N ILE A 791 8.97 -6.50 20.96
CA ILE A 791 8.28 -5.52 20.11
C ILE A 791 6.92 -6.08 19.71
N THR A 792 5.85 -5.38 20.07
CA THR A 792 4.47 -5.76 19.72
C THR A 792 3.95 -4.96 18.54
N GLN A 793 4.29 -3.67 18.47
CA GLN A 793 3.91 -2.74 17.40
C GLN A 793 5.05 -1.76 17.13
N SER A 794 5.18 -1.30 15.89
CA SER A 794 6.07 -0.20 15.53
C SER A 794 5.49 0.54 14.34
N ILE A 795 5.43 1.87 14.42
CA ILE A 795 4.95 2.73 13.35
C ILE A 795 6.00 3.82 13.12
N SER A 796 6.38 4.01 11.86
CA SER A 796 7.31 5.06 11.43
C SER A 796 6.54 6.19 10.73
N LYS A 797 6.99 7.42 10.96
CA LYS A 797 6.46 8.64 10.35
C LYS A 797 7.63 9.47 9.82
N THR A 798 7.31 10.28 8.82
CA THR A 798 8.24 11.22 8.19
C THR A 798 7.54 12.56 8.15
N VAL A 799 8.22 13.61 8.58
CA VAL A 799 7.69 14.98 8.58
C VAL A 799 8.68 15.90 7.90
N LEU A 800 8.17 16.91 7.19
CA LEU A 800 9.00 17.90 6.50
C LEU A 800 9.58 18.87 7.52
N MET A 801 10.90 19.07 7.49
CA MET A 801 11.55 20.09 8.31
C MET A 801 11.50 21.44 7.60
N THR A 802 11.27 22.50 8.36
CA THR A 802 11.15 23.87 7.86
C THR A 802 11.74 24.88 8.84
N ASP A 803 12.35 25.94 8.34
CA ASP A 803 12.72 27.14 9.10
C ASP A 803 11.58 28.18 9.12
N ILE A 804 10.54 27.95 8.33
CA ILE A 804 9.34 28.76 8.23
C ILE A 804 8.33 28.33 9.30
N VAL A 805 7.79 29.30 10.04
CA VAL A 805 6.55 29.17 10.80
C VAL A 805 5.40 29.56 9.88
N ARG A 806 4.61 28.54 9.50
CA ARG A 806 3.43 28.68 8.65
C ARG A 806 2.37 29.58 9.30
N PRO A 807 1.52 30.25 8.50
CA PRO A 807 0.54 31.16 9.06
C PRO A 807 -0.47 30.46 9.96
N VAL A 808 -0.79 31.11 11.07
CA VAL A 808 -1.76 30.67 12.07
C VAL A 808 -2.81 31.73 12.21
N CYS A 809 -4.08 31.36 12.03
CA CYS A 809 -5.21 32.26 12.19
C CYS A 809 -5.81 32.09 13.58
N THR A 810 -5.83 33.17 14.37
CA THR A 810 -6.40 33.20 15.72
C THR A 810 -7.48 34.27 15.84
N ILE A 811 -8.68 33.90 16.27
CA ILE A 811 -9.75 34.87 16.57
C ILE A 811 -9.40 35.59 17.87
N VAL A 812 -9.26 36.91 17.81
CA VAL A 812 -8.93 37.78 18.94
C VAL A 812 -10.18 38.26 19.65
N SER A 813 -11.19 38.69 18.88
CA SER A 813 -12.44 39.20 19.43
C SER A 813 -13.61 38.92 18.50
N LEU A 814 -14.80 38.70 19.07
CA LEU A 814 -16.05 38.50 18.34
C LEU A 814 -17.14 39.38 18.96
N ASN A 815 -17.77 40.20 18.12
CA ASN A 815 -18.81 41.15 18.49
C ASN A 815 -20.07 40.94 17.64
N GLY A 816 -21.18 40.63 18.30
CA GLY A 816 -22.48 40.34 17.67
C GLY A 816 -22.74 38.84 17.54
N THR A 817 -24.02 38.45 17.60
CA THR A 817 -24.48 37.06 17.42
C THR A 817 -25.75 37.03 16.59
N CYS A 818 -25.93 35.96 15.81
CA CYS A 818 -27.08 35.77 14.95
C CYS A 818 -28.12 34.88 15.64
N SER A 819 -28.98 35.51 16.44
CA SER A 819 -30.13 34.89 17.09
C SER A 819 -31.21 34.44 16.09
N ARG A 820 -32.13 33.58 16.52
CA ARG A 820 -33.20 33.02 15.66
C ARG A 820 -34.08 34.07 15.00
N SER A 821 -34.26 35.26 15.59
CA SER A 821 -34.99 36.38 15.00
C SER A 821 -34.19 37.12 13.91
N SER A 822 -32.85 37.12 14.00
CA SER A 822 -31.95 37.73 13.03
C SER A 822 -31.65 36.85 11.80
N LEU A 823 -31.91 35.55 11.88
CA LEU A 823 -31.70 34.58 10.78
C LEU A 823 -32.84 34.54 9.74
N ASN A 824 -33.84 35.42 9.87
CA ASN A 824 -34.92 35.53 8.88
C ASN A 824 -34.39 36.25 7.63
N THR A 825 -34.40 35.61 6.45
CA THR A 825 -33.71 36.08 5.23
C THR A 825 -34.13 37.46 4.73
N ALA A 826 -35.31 37.95 5.12
CA ALA A 826 -35.77 39.30 4.76
C ALA A 826 -35.27 40.41 5.72
N GLN A 827 -34.78 40.06 6.91
CA GLN A 827 -34.35 41.03 7.95
C GLN A 827 -32.89 40.84 8.39
N CYS A 828 -32.22 39.77 7.96
CA CYS A 828 -30.86 39.43 8.35
C CYS A 828 -29.81 40.52 8.02
N GLN A 829 -30.04 41.33 6.98
CA GLN A 829 -29.17 42.45 6.60
C GLN A 829 -29.13 43.57 7.66
N LYS A 830 -30.10 43.63 8.58
CA LYS A 830 -30.15 44.65 9.65
C LYS A 830 -29.27 44.32 10.85
N TYR A 831 -28.81 43.08 10.94
CA TYR A 831 -28.04 42.59 12.08
C TYR A 831 -26.60 42.37 11.61
N HIS A 832 -25.68 43.18 12.12
CA HIS A 832 -24.27 43.13 11.76
C HIS A 832 -23.45 42.46 12.86
N TRP A 833 -22.36 41.84 12.43
CA TRP A 833 -21.37 41.23 13.29
C TRP A 833 -19.97 41.67 12.86
N PHE A 834 -19.03 41.59 13.80
CA PHE A 834 -17.66 42.03 13.64
C PHE A 834 -16.71 41.05 14.35
N VAL A 835 -15.61 40.68 13.70
CA VAL A 835 -14.60 39.79 14.27
C VAL A 835 -13.21 40.34 13.98
N ASP A 836 -12.35 40.35 14.99
CA ASP A 836 -10.91 40.60 14.83
C ASP A 836 -10.16 39.27 14.94
N ALA A 837 -9.22 39.05 14.03
CA ALA A 837 -8.35 37.90 13.99
C ALA A 837 -6.90 38.32 13.74
N ASP A 838 -5.95 37.59 14.30
CA ASP A 838 -4.52 37.77 14.05
C ASP A 838 -4.00 36.61 13.22
N ILE A 839 -3.19 36.92 12.20
CA ILE A 839 -2.42 35.95 11.42
C ILE A 839 -0.96 36.00 11.87
N THR A 840 -0.47 34.98 12.58
CA THR A 840 0.93 34.88 13.02
C THR A 840 1.72 33.97 12.08
N PHE A 841 2.90 34.38 11.64
CA PHE A 841 3.77 33.64 10.71
C PHE A 841 5.22 34.15 10.82
N GLU A 842 6.19 33.38 10.38
CA GLU A 842 7.62 33.76 10.38
C GLU A 842 8.35 33.06 9.23
N GLY A 843 9.20 33.79 8.49
CA GLY A 843 10.04 33.23 7.43
C GLY A 843 9.35 33.03 6.07
N THR A 844 8.03 33.16 6.00
CA THR A 844 7.23 33.12 4.76
C THR A 844 6.47 34.42 4.55
N GLU A 845 6.13 34.75 3.31
CA GLU A 845 5.31 35.91 2.97
C GLU A 845 3.84 35.51 2.83
N LEU A 846 2.91 36.34 3.34
CA LEU A 846 1.47 36.16 3.09
C LEU A 846 1.13 36.56 1.65
N GLU A 847 0.64 35.61 0.87
CA GLU A 847 0.19 35.84 -0.50
C GLU A 847 -1.19 36.49 -0.55
N ASN A 848 -2.14 36.00 0.26
CA ASN A 848 -3.52 36.49 0.24
C ASN A 848 -4.28 36.21 1.55
N VAL A 849 -5.29 37.04 1.86
CA VAL A 849 -6.28 36.80 2.92
C VAL A 849 -7.66 36.90 2.31
N THR A 850 -8.47 35.85 2.47
CA THR A 850 -9.79 35.71 1.84
C THR A 850 -10.85 35.24 2.83
N SER A 851 -12.11 35.47 2.50
CA SER A 851 -13.27 35.01 3.25
C SER A 851 -14.02 33.98 2.42
N SER A 852 -14.52 32.90 3.02
CA SER A 852 -15.36 31.92 2.33
C SER A 852 -16.61 32.57 1.75
N VAL A 853 -17.06 33.70 2.33
CA VAL A 853 -18.22 34.46 1.86
C VAL A 853 -17.90 35.62 0.91
N GLY A 854 -16.63 35.80 0.55
CA GLY A 854 -16.19 36.79 -0.43
C GLY A 854 -16.70 38.20 -0.12
N SER A 855 -17.34 38.83 -1.11
CA SER A 855 -17.85 40.21 -1.02
C SER A 855 -19.05 40.39 -0.08
N ALA A 856 -19.65 39.31 0.43
CA ALA A 856 -20.67 39.41 1.48
C ALA A 856 -20.08 39.82 2.85
N THR A 857 -18.75 39.84 2.94
CA THR A 857 -17.99 40.36 4.08
C THR A 857 -17.02 41.44 3.66
N GLU A 858 -16.79 42.39 4.56
CA GLU A 858 -15.74 43.41 4.43
C GLU A 858 -14.50 42.94 5.21
N LEU A 859 -13.36 42.80 4.52
CA LEU A 859 -12.06 42.50 5.11
C LEU A 859 -11.23 43.78 5.19
N LEU A 860 -10.73 44.09 6.38
CA LEU A 860 -9.87 45.25 6.64
C LEU A 860 -8.57 44.75 7.27
N TYR A 861 -7.45 45.00 6.59
CA TYR A 861 -6.11 44.63 7.04
C TYR A 861 -5.06 45.53 6.38
N ASP A 862 -3.90 45.68 7.03
CA ASP A 862 -2.78 46.46 6.50
C ASP A 862 -2.08 45.76 5.32
N HIS A 863 -1.23 46.48 4.58
CA HIS A 863 -0.58 45.92 3.39
C HIS A 863 0.28 44.68 3.74
N ILE A 864 -0.08 43.52 3.18
CA ILE A 864 0.59 42.23 3.45
C ILE A 864 1.76 41.91 2.53
N SER A 865 1.87 42.57 1.38
CA SER A 865 2.93 42.25 0.40
C SER A 865 4.31 42.60 0.96
N GLY A 866 5.25 41.66 0.83
CA GLY A 866 6.62 41.75 1.33
C GLY A 866 6.81 41.50 2.83
N LEU A 867 5.73 41.35 3.62
CA LEU A 867 5.83 41.01 5.04
C LEU A 867 6.23 39.55 5.20
N ARG A 868 7.31 39.28 5.95
CA ARG A 868 7.81 37.92 6.21
C ARG A 868 7.67 37.46 7.66
N HIS A 869 6.99 38.26 8.47
CA HIS A 869 6.66 37.92 9.84
C HIS A 869 5.36 38.65 10.25
N GLY A 870 4.59 38.00 11.11
CA GLY A 870 3.39 38.55 11.75
C GLY A 870 3.62 38.99 13.21
N PRO A 871 2.56 39.26 13.98
CA PRO A 871 1.14 39.14 13.59
C PRO A 871 0.71 40.18 12.56
N VAL A 872 -0.26 39.82 11.71
CA VAL A 872 -1.06 40.75 10.90
C VAL A 872 -2.49 40.72 11.41
N ASN A 873 -3.00 41.89 11.81
CA ASN A 873 -4.35 42.05 12.32
C ASN A 873 -5.35 42.17 11.17
N ILE A 874 -6.37 41.32 11.19
CA ILE A 874 -7.46 41.25 10.22
C ILE A 874 -8.77 41.54 10.94
N SER A 875 -9.50 42.55 10.49
CA SER A 875 -10.86 42.82 10.93
C SER A 875 -11.83 42.40 9.82
N ILE A 876 -12.80 41.55 10.14
CA ILE A 876 -13.85 41.08 9.22
C ILE A 876 -15.24 41.50 9.71
N ARG A 877 -16.05 42.07 8.81
CA ARG A 877 -17.44 42.49 9.09
C ARG A 877 -18.42 41.81 8.15
N GLY A 878 -19.61 41.50 8.65
CA GLY A 878 -20.69 40.97 7.82
C GLY A 878 -22.07 41.16 8.44
N SER A 879 -23.09 40.56 7.83
CA SER A 879 -24.47 40.55 8.35
C SER A 879 -24.92 39.14 8.71
N CYS A 880 -26.00 39.01 9.48
CA CYS A 880 -26.55 37.72 9.86
C CYS A 880 -27.17 36.93 8.69
N CYS A 881 -27.08 37.45 7.47
CA CYS A 881 -27.34 36.66 6.26
C CYS A 881 -26.21 35.66 5.98
N THR A 882 -25.01 35.92 6.50
CA THR A 882 -23.85 35.04 6.47
C THR A 882 -23.38 34.74 7.89
N PRO A 883 -24.12 33.92 8.66
CA PRO A 883 -23.81 33.65 10.06
C PRO A 883 -22.63 32.69 10.24
N SER A 884 -22.11 32.11 9.15
CA SER A 884 -20.96 31.20 9.15
C SER A 884 -19.96 31.65 8.10
N VAL A 885 -18.72 31.92 8.51
CA VAL A 885 -17.64 32.43 7.65
C VAL A 885 -16.34 31.71 7.98
N ILE A 886 -15.54 31.42 6.96
CA ILE A 886 -14.17 30.93 7.13
C ILE A 886 -13.23 32.01 6.61
N LEU A 887 -12.38 32.54 7.47
CA LEU A 887 -11.26 33.40 7.09
C LEU A 887 -10.08 32.51 6.71
N ALA A 888 -9.48 32.72 5.54
CA ALA A 888 -8.37 31.95 5.02
C ALA A 888 -7.18 32.86 4.70
N ALA A 889 -6.05 32.68 5.37
CA ALA A 889 -4.78 33.33 5.03
C ALA A 889 -3.87 32.33 4.33
N VAL A 890 -3.34 32.70 3.17
CA VAL A 890 -2.49 31.85 2.32
C VAL A 890 -1.11 32.47 2.26
N ASP A 891 -0.07 31.68 2.53
CA ASP A 891 1.31 32.11 2.33
C ASP A 891 1.81 31.83 0.89
N THR A 892 2.98 32.37 0.54
CA THR A 892 3.60 32.27 -0.79
C THR A 892 4.06 30.85 -1.18
N ASP A 893 4.07 29.92 -0.23
CA ASP A 893 4.29 28.49 -0.44
C ASP A 893 2.95 27.70 -0.51
N GLY A 894 1.82 28.41 -0.46
CA GLY A 894 0.46 27.88 -0.57
C GLY A 894 -0.08 27.23 0.70
N TYR A 895 0.56 27.41 1.87
CA TYR A 895 0.01 26.96 3.14
C TYR A 895 -1.17 27.85 3.54
N ILE A 896 -2.24 27.24 4.03
CA ILE A 896 -3.50 27.93 4.34
C ILE A 896 -3.80 27.85 5.83
N ALA A 897 -3.86 29.02 6.48
CA ALA A 897 -4.39 29.19 7.83
C ALA A 897 -5.90 29.48 7.76
N LEU A 898 -6.72 28.77 8.53
CA LEU A 898 -8.17 28.95 8.55
C LEU A 898 -8.66 29.37 9.95
N CYS A 899 -9.51 30.40 10.03
CA CYS A 899 -10.37 30.65 11.20
C CYS A 899 -11.82 30.43 10.81
N ARG A 900 -12.55 29.62 11.57
CA ARG A 900 -14.00 29.50 11.41
C ARG A 900 -14.73 30.41 12.39
N ILE A 901 -15.67 31.17 11.86
CA ILE A 901 -16.53 32.10 12.58
C ILE A 901 -17.95 31.54 12.45
N GLU A 902 -18.57 31.14 13.57
CA GLU A 902 -19.95 30.68 13.62
C GLU A 902 -20.73 31.57 14.58
N LEU A 903 -21.79 32.20 14.07
CA LEU A 903 -22.56 33.22 14.77
C LEU A 903 -23.99 32.76 15.05
N SER A 904 -24.41 31.62 14.49
CA SER A 904 -25.71 31.03 14.74
C SER A 904 -25.71 30.27 16.07
N GLY A 905 -26.45 30.76 17.08
CA GLY A 905 -26.63 30.05 18.36
C GLY A 905 -25.93 30.65 19.59
N GLY A 906 -25.10 31.68 19.44
CA GLY A 906 -24.57 32.44 20.58
C GLY A 906 -23.44 31.78 21.37
N GLU A 907 -22.82 30.72 20.87
CA GLU A 907 -21.58 30.16 21.43
C GLU A 907 -20.36 30.70 20.68
N ILE A 908 -19.35 31.14 21.44
CA ILE A 908 -18.02 31.46 20.93
C ILE A 908 -17.32 30.13 20.69
N VAL A 909 -17.18 29.72 19.44
CA VAL A 909 -16.22 28.66 19.09
C VAL A 909 -14.84 29.31 19.17
N THR A 910 -14.04 28.88 20.14
CA THR A 910 -12.61 29.20 20.28
C THR A 910 -11.86 28.96 18.97
N PRO A 911 -10.69 29.60 18.75
CA PRO A 911 -9.84 29.31 17.59
C PRO A 911 -9.67 27.79 17.41
N MET A 912 -9.84 27.30 16.18
CA MET A 912 -9.08 26.11 15.81
C MET A 912 -7.61 26.54 15.84
N GLU A 913 -6.75 25.69 16.41
CA GLU A 913 -5.33 25.78 16.15
C GLU A 913 -5.12 25.93 14.63
N SER A 914 -4.10 26.70 14.22
CA SER A 914 -3.50 26.45 12.92
C SER A 914 -3.30 24.97 12.73
N TYR A 915 -3.64 24.45 11.56
CA TYR A 915 -3.43 23.04 11.25
C TYR A 915 -1.93 22.74 11.07
N ASP A 916 -1.24 22.44 12.16
CA ASP A 916 -0.52 21.18 12.19
C ASP A 916 -1.40 20.21 12.99
N ILE A 917 -1.59 19.01 12.47
CA ILE A 917 -2.51 18.00 13.02
C ILE A 917 -2.21 17.77 14.51
N ASP A 918 -3.10 18.16 15.45
CA ASP A 918 -3.56 17.32 16.57
C ASP A 918 -4.68 17.89 17.48
N VAL A 919 -5.30 16.99 18.27
CA VAL A 919 -6.59 17.09 19.00
C VAL A 919 -6.43 17.50 20.49
N PRO A 920 -7.49 18.05 21.16
CA PRO A 920 -7.75 17.53 22.51
C PRO A 920 -9.23 17.27 22.90
N ILE A 921 -9.41 16.07 23.46
CA ILE A 921 -10.11 15.67 24.70
C ILE A 921 -11.57 16.16 24.88
N MET A 922 -12.50 15.20 24.73
CA MET A 922 -13.86 15.30 25.23
C MET A 922 -13.87 15.45 26.75
N GLU A 923 -14.42 16.56 27.22
CA GLU A 923 -14.96 16.64 28.57
C GLU A 923 -16.24 15.79 28.64
N LYS A 924 -16.41 15.18 29.81
CA LYS A 924 -17.28 14.04 30.08
C LYS A 924 -18.74 14.49 30.16
N ASP A 925 -19.45 14.52 29.03
CA ASP A 925 -20.90 14.76 29.07
C ASP A 925 -21.67 13.45 29.28
N LYS A 926 -22.40 13.41 30.40
CA LYS A 926 -23.26 12.31 30.80
C LYS A 926 -24.52 12.32 29.92
N THR A 927 -24.59 11.47 28.91
CA THR A 927 -25.89 11.06 28.35
C THR A 927 -26.35 9.79 29.06
N ASP A 928 -27.13 10.00 30.11
CA ASP A 928 -27.96 8.98 30.72
C ASP A 928 -29.16 8.67 29.79
N VAL A 929 -29.51 7.38 29.71
CA VAL A 929 -30.77 6.81 29.20
C VAL A 929 -31.05 6.85 27.68
N SER A 930 -30.46 5.91 26.93
CA SER A 930 -31.18 5.22 25.83
C SER A 930 -30.63 3.82 25.46
N TYR A 931 -29.73 3.22 26.24
CA TYR A 931 -29.27 1.85 25.99
C TYR A 931 -30.28 0.79 26.47
N THR A 932 -31.01 1.05 27.55
CA THR A 932 -31.98 0.10 28.11
C THR A 932 -33.16 -0.14 27.16
N ARG A 933 -33.62 0.87 26.41
CA ARG A 933 -34.73 0.72 25.45
C ARG A 933 -34.32 -0.07 24.20
N ILE A 934 -33.08 0.10 23.73
CA ILE A 934 -32.55 -0.64 22.58
C ILE A 934 -32.30 -2.10 22.98
N VAL A 935 -31.72 -2.35 24.16
CA VAL A 935 -31.53 -3.72 24.65
C VAL A 935 -32.87 -4.42 24.89
N ILE A 936 -33.87 -3.72 25.46
CA ILE A 936 -35.22 -4.28 25.61
C ILE A 936 -35.85 -4.56 24.24
N ALA A 937 -35.72 -3.67 23.25
CA ALA A 937 -36.25 -3.89 21.91
C ALA A 937 -35.59 -5.09 21.20
N VAL A 938 -34.27 -5.24 21.32
CA VAL A 938 -33.52 -6.37 20.76
C VAL A 938 -33.89 -7.68 21.46
N VAL A 939 -34.05 -7.68 22.78
CA VAL A 939 -34.48 -8.86 23.54
C VAL A 939 -35.92 -9.24 23.19
N VAL A 940 -36.83 -8.27 23.05
CA VAL A 940 -38.21 -8.52 22.62
C VAL A 940 -38.27 -9.06 21.20
N CYS A 941 -37.50 -8.51 20.26
CA CYS A 941 -37.38 -9.04 18.90
C CYS A 941 -36.82 -10.47 18.88
N ALA A 942 -35.80 -10.77 19.69
CA ALA A 942 -35.24 -12.11 19.80
C ALA A 942 -36.27 -13.12 20.36
N ILE A 943 -37.05 -12.72 21.38
CA ILE A 943 -38.12 -13.55 21.95
C ILE A 943 -39.22 -13.80 20.91
N ILE A 944 -39.63 -12.80 20.14
CA ILE A 944 -40.64 -12.95 19.08
C ILE A 944 -40.15 -13.95 18.02
N VAL A 945 -38.89 -13.87 17.60
CA VAL A 945 -38.31 -14.81 16.62
C VAL A 945 -38.30 -16.23 17.16
N VAL A 946 -37.90 -16.44 18.42
CA VAL A 946 -37.91 -17.77 19.06
C VAL A 946 -39.33 -18.34 19.16
N VAL A 947 -40.32 -17.50 19.49
CA VAL A 947 -41.73 -17.91 19.55
C VAL A 947 -42.26 -18.27 18.17
N VAL A 948 -41.96 -17.48 17.13
CA VAL A 948 -42.39 -17.77 15.75
C VAL A 948 -41.77 -19.06 15.24
N VAL A 949 -40.47 -19.28 15.47
CA VAL A 949 -39.78 -20.53 15.09
C VAL A 949 -40.35 -21.73 15.85
N SER A 950 -40.69 -21.57 17.13
CA SER A 950 -41.29 -22.63 17.94
C SER A 950 -42.71 -22.97 17.47
N ILE A 951 -43.51 -21.97 17.09
CA ILE A 951 -44.86 -22.16 16.53
C ILE A 951 -44.78 -22.86 15.18
N LEU A 952 -43.89 -22.43 14.29
CA LEU A 952 -43.67 -23.08 12.99
C LEU A 952 -43.17 -24.53 13.15
N GLY A 953 -42.27 -24.77 14.11
CA GLY A 953 -41.83 -26.12 14.49
C GLY A 953 -42.97 -26.99 15.00
N PHE A 954 -43.86 -26.45 15.84
CA PHE A 954 -45.02 -27.16 16.36
C PHE A 954 -46.08 -27.45 15.27
N ILE A 955 -46.29 -26.52 14.34
CA ILE A 955 -47.16 -26.71 13.17
C ILE A 955 -46.63 -27.84 12.29
N ASN A 956 -45.32 -27.86 12.01
CA ASN A 956 -44.68 -28.93 11.24
C ASN A 956 -44.72 -30.28 11.97
N TYR A 957 -44.51 -30.29 13.29
CA TYR A 957 -44.63 -31.50 14.11
C TYR A 957 -46.06 -32.05 14.11
N ARG A 958 -47.10 -31.19 14.18
CA ARG A 958 -48.50 -31.63 14.05
C ARG A 958 -48.83 -32.15 12.66
N LYS A 959 -48.33 -31.51 11.59
CA LYS A 959 -48.49 -32.03 10.21
C LYS A 959 -47.85 -33.42 10.06
N PHE A 960 -46.67 -33.63 10.63
CA PHE A 960 -45.99 -34.93 10.61
C PHE A 960 -46.73 -36.00 11.43
N LYS A 961 -47.29 -35.65 12.59
CA LYS A 961 -48.04 -36.57 13.46
C LYS A 961 -49.43 -36.93 12.91
N LEU A 962 -50.04 -36.05 12.10
CA LEU A 962 -51.29 -36.33 11.37
C LEU A 962 -51.06 -37.21 10.14
N SER A 963 -49.91 -37.09 9.46
CA SER A 963 -49.52 -37.98 8.35
C SER A 963 -49.14 -39.41 8.81
N SER A 964 -48.78 -39.59 10.08
CA SER A 964 -48.35 -40.88 10.65
C SER A 964 -49.50 -41.76 11.16
N ARG A 965 -50.75 -41.26 11.18
CA ARG A 965 -51.91 -42.00 11.73
C ARG A 965 -52.85 -42.63 10.70
N SER A 966 -52.60 -42.48 9.40
CA SER A 966 -53.50 -42.98 8.34
C SER A 966 -53.03 -44.25 7.60
N ASN A 967 -51.93 -44.91 7.99
CA ASN A 967 -51.45 -46.14 7.32
C ASN A 967 -51.02 -47.23 8.30
N ILE A 968 -51.97 -47.82 9.03
CA ILE A 968 -51.85 -49.20 9.55
C ILE A 968 -53.22 -49.88 9.35
N ASN A 969 -53.20 -51.00 8.61
CA ASN A 969 -54.27 -51.97 8.32
C ASN A 969 -55.19 -51.66 7.11
N TYR A 970 -54.95 -52.28 5.95
CA TYR A 970 -55.48 -53.62 5.62
C TYR A 970 -54.89 -54.11 4.28
N ASN A 971 -54.24 -55.26 4.31
CA ASN A 971 -54.02 -56.14 3.15
C ASN A 971 -54.90 -57.37 3.38
N VAL A 972 -55.63 -57.85 2.36
CA VAL A 972 -55.89 -59.26 2.02
C VAL A 972 -56.79 -59.33 0.76
N SER A 973 -56.24 -59.96 -0.29
CA SER A 973 -56.83 -60.76 -1.40
C SER A 973 -58.05 -60.20 -2.18
N GLN A 974 -58.25 -60.41 -3.49
CA GLN A 974 -57.61 -61.20 -4.54
C GLN A 974 -58.30 -60.78 -5.86
N ASN A 975 -57.54 -60.86 -6.96
CA ASN A 975 -57.97 -61.22 -8.32
C ASN A 975 -58.99 -60.41 -9.15
N THR A 976 -58.56 -60.26 -10.41
CA THR A 976 -59.28 -60.38 -11.69
C THR A 976 -59.99 -59.17 -12.32
N THR A 977 -59.42 -58.81 -13.48
CA THR A 977 -60.02 -58.50 -14.80
C THR A 977 -60.78 -57.20 -15.05
N ASP A 978 -60.24 -56.49 -16.05
CA ASP A 978 -60.91 -55.80 -17.16
C ASP A 978 -61.94 -54.70 -16.91
N GLY A 979 -61.58 -53.51 -17.38
CA GLY A 979 -62.42 -52.84 -18.38
C GLY A 979 -63.02 -51.49 -18.02
N ILE A 980 -62.60 -50.48 -18.80
CA ILE A 980 -63.50 -49.56 -19.54
C ILE A 980 -63.98 -48.26 -18.85
N ILE A 981 -63.50 -47.15 -19.45
CA ILE A 981 -64.13 -45.83 -19.74
C ILE A 981 -63.81 -44.59 -18.87
N ARG A 982 -62.95 -43.76 -19.48
CA ARG A 982 -62.98 -42.29 -19.74
C ARG A 982 -63.05 -41.31 -18.57
N ASN A 983 -61.99 -40.51 -18.40
CA ASN A 983 -61.87 -39.20 -19.07
C ASN A 983 -60.47 -38.55 -18.88
N GLN A 984 -59.87 -38.17 -20.01
CA GLN A 984 -58.78 -37.20 -20.30
C GLN A 984 -57.56 -37.02 -19.36
N PRO A 985 -56.34 -37.18 -19.90
CA PRO A 985 -55.12 -36.50 -19.45
C PRO A 985 -54.58 -35.48 -20.47
N THR A 986 -53.90 -34.44 -19.99
CA THR A 986 -53.13 -33.49 -20.81
C THR A 986 -51.66 -33.52 -20.41
N SER A 987 -50.81 -33.97 -21.34
CA SER A 987 -49.44 -33.49 -21.54
C SER A 987 -48.92 -34.11 -22.84
N ASN A 988 -48.60 -33.28 -23.83
CA ASN A 988 -47.93 -33.69 -25.06
C ASN A 988 -46.82 -32.69 -25.34
N VAL A 989 -45.60 -33.20 -25.46
CA VAL A 989 -44.50 -32.60 -26.22
C VAL A 989 -43.81 -33.79 -26.87
N GLU A 990 -43.77 -33.84 -28.22
CA GLU A 990 -42.55 -34.18 -28.98
C GLU A 990 -42.72 -34.09 -30.52
N TYR A 991 -41.66 -33.54 -31.13
CA TYR A 991 -41.13 -33.61 -32.51
C TYR A 991 -42.00 -33.37 -33.76
N HIS A 992 -41.56 -32.42 -34.61
CA HIS A 992 -40.99 -32.71 -35.94
C HIS A 992 -40.41 -31.46 -36.67
N LEU A 993 -39.27 -31.65 -37.34
CA LEU A 993 -38.69 -30.83 -38.41
C LEU A 993 -39.53 -30.88 -39.70
N VAL A 994 -39.66 -29.78 -40.47
CA VAL A 994 -39.51 -29.67 -41.95
C VAL A 994 -39.39 -28.19 -42.42
N LYS A 995 -38.31 -27.92 -43.15
CA LYS A 995 -38.02 -27.02 -44.30
C LYS A 995 -39.08 -26.04 -44.92
N SER A 996 -38.61 -24.80 -45.12
CA SER A 996 -38.49 -23.98 -46.37
C SER A 996 -39.68 -23.24 -47.04
N VAL A 997 -39.32 -22.07 -47.65
CA VAL A 997 -39.88 -21.30 -48.81
C VAL A 997 -40.65 -20.01 -48.44
N GLU A 998 -39.98 -18.83 -48.54
CA GLU A 998 -40.14 -17.71 -49.54
C GLU A 998 -41.19 -16.65 -49.09
N ILE A 999 -41.17 -15.33 -49.37
CA ILE A 999 -40.40 -14.33 -50.15
C ILE A 999 -40.79 -12.94 -49.56
N SER A 1000 -39.87 -11.97 -49.49
CA SER A 1000 -40.02 -10.63 -50.09
C SER A 1000 -38.80 -9.74 -49.80
N ASP A 1001 -38.21 -9.30 -50.91
CA ASP A 1001 -37.11 -8.34 -51.07
C ASP A 1001 -37.53 -6.89 -50.75
N GLU A 1002 -36.56 -6.07 -50.31
CA GLU A 1002 -36.10 -4.80 -50.93
C GLU A 1002 -34.99 -4.20 -50.04
N LYS A 1003 -33.72 -4.13 -50.50
CA LYS A 1003 -33.03 -2.97 -51.12
C LYS A 1003 -32.99 -1.72 -50.21
N ASP A 1004 -31.88 -0.98 -49.99
CA ASP A 1004 -30.67 -0.70 -50.76
C ASP A 1004 -29.53 -0.17 -49.84
N ASN A 1005 -28.31 -0.24 -50.38
CA ASN A 1005 -27.03 0.41 -50.01
C ASN A 1005 -27.04 1.65 -49.09
N MET A 1006 -26.17 1.68 -48.07
CA MET A 1006 -24.90 2.44 -48.05
C MET A 1006 -24.04 2.10 -46.83
#